data_AF-F2I9F4-F1
#
_entry.id   AF-F2I9F4-F1
#
_cell.length_a   1.000
_cell.length_b   1.000
_cell.length_c   1.000
_cell.angle_alpha   90.00
_cell.angle_beta   90.00
_cell.angle_gamma   90.00
#
_symmetry.space_group_name_H-M   'P 1'
#
loop_
_entity.id
_entity.type
_entity.pdbx_description
1 polymer ?
#
loop_
_entity_poly.entity_id
_entity_poly.type
_entity_poly.pdbx_seq_one_letter_code
_entity_poly.pdbx_strand_id
1 'polypeptide(L)'
;MRLLQFNFLVLFTLCVFQNAKAGSIDDGFKALDQFNYFEAKKQFEKSIKSNESAANYGLAVIYFRKDNPFHQLDSAYNRIVRSEKTYGLMKDKQKEFLKKYNFDYAAIALLRKEISTGLYLLVLKHPTEEAYDSYQKKNDWADEKFKAIYSRDSIGYQKAKTANSSAGFDLFLKKYPESTFQKEALNNYYRLQYIENTDGKTVSSYLGFEKQFPSNPYVADAQDQVYHMSTKGSRVQDFKVFIKTYPKNRNVENAWRKLYQLYMSDYSLERLDKFQKEFPDYPYTSELKKDRELGMQEIIPFKKEGQFGWMDLNGKISIPAQYSTVGFFKEGLAWAEKSGKYGFVNKANEVVIPFKFSSCNDFDKGRAIVELDTLFGIIDRSGAYIIEPQYKDIGQFSEGLIYAVKDSMYGYFDGLGFPRIPEQYEEAFSFSGGMAKVTYKGLEGYIDEFGSFKVKPLYESINLFGDSAIVIEGDESVKIANFQGDELKTIPIEDIGSLVSDRALVISEDKIGYVSKNGQTAIPATFDYFTNAKSEGEFVGNYAKVSKANKFGIIDRFGKTIVPFTYSKLGGVSSLISFEKAGKWGFIDLQNKLLIAPTYEAAESFKSGLGVVQLLTLKGGINAKGEIIIPIEHTTVKPLDDSHFIVSLGAFYGIYTNKGKLVVPLEYSNIRKVQDNFYILTRGTELHYFYVPENKLIKPIFE
;
A
#
# COMPACT_ATOMS: atom_id res chain seq x y z
N MET A 1 -118.28 -22.51 61.06
CA MET A 1 -119.62 -22.12 61.52
C MET A 1 -119.56 -20.66 61.96
N ARG A 2 -120.33 -19.78 61.28
CA ARG A 2 -120.47 -18.31 61.43
C ARG A 2 -119.23 -17.46 61.11
N LEU A 3 -119.30 -16.27 60.50
CA LEU A 3 -120.18 -15.63 59.51
C LEU A 3 -119.50 -14.28 59.16
N LEU A 4 -119.68 -13.80 57.92
CA LEU A 4 -119.20 -12.52 57.37
C LEU A 4 -119.77 -11.25 58.05
N GLN A 5 -119.04 -10.13 57.96
CA GLN A 5 -119.41 -8.79 57.37
C GLN A 5 -118.49 -7.68 57.94
N PHE A 6 -117.67 -6.93 57.17
CA PHE A 6 -117.84 -5.86 56.16
C PHE A 6 -118.12 -4.42 56.68
N ASN A 7 -117.16 -3.52 56.36
CA ASN A 7 -117.24 -2.07 55.98
C ASN A 7 -116.87 -0.87 56.91
N PHE A 8 -115.76 -0.21 56.49
CA PHE A 8 -115.48 1.22 56.16
C PHE A 8 -115.32 2.36 57.20
N LEU A 9 -114.16 3.06 57.15
CA LEU A 9 -113.91 4.53 56.91
C LEU A 9 -112.49 4.92 57.48
N VAL A 10 -111.41 5.05 56.70
CA VAL A 10 -110.84 6.20 55.94
C VAL A 10 -110.13 7.32 56.75
N LEU A 11 -108.81 7.44 56.47
CA LEU A 11 -107.83 8.56 56.53
C LEU A 11 -107.45 9.28 57.84
N PHE A 12 -106.16 9.27 58.20
CA PHE A 12 -105.22 10.32 57.75
C PHE A 12 -103.75 9.87 57.85
N THR A 13 -103.01 10.21 56.79
CA THR A 13 -101.56 10.02 56.56
C THR A 13 -100.68 10.77 57.57
N LEU A 14 -99.59 10.13 58.01
CA LEU A 14 -98.28 10.76 58.12
C LEU A 14 -97.18 9.68 58.20
N CYS A 15 -96.69 9.29 57.03
CA CYS A 15 -95.42 8.58 56.90
C CYS A 15 -94.28 9.55 57.23
N VAL A 16 -93.61 9.36 58.37
CA VAL A 16 -92.27 9.90 58.58
C VAL A 16 -91.31 8.71 58.72
N PHE A 17 -90.71 8.33 57.60
CA PHE A 17 -89.48 7.55 57.59
C PHE A 17 -88.37 8.43 58.16
N GLN A 18 -87.92 8.16 59.39
CA GLN A 18 -86.65 8.69 59.89
C GLN A 18 -85.47 8.00 59.18
N ASN A 19 -85.00 8.60 58.09
CA ASN A 19 -83.68 8.37 57.52
C ASN A 19 -82.63 9.19 58.29
N ALA A 20 -82.33 8.81 59.54
CA ALA A 20 -81.28 9.45 60.34
C ALA A 20 -79.92 8.76 60.15
N LYS A 21 -79.39 8.71 58.92
CA LYS A 21 -77.96 8.37 58.64
C LYS A 21 -77.34 9.16 57.47
N ALA A 22 -78.06 10.14 56.89
CA ALA A 22 -77.62 10.89 55.71
C ALA A 22 -77.01 12.29 56.00
N GLY A 23 -77.17 12.85 57.21
CA GLY A 23 -76.81 14.25 57.50
C GLY A 23 -75.31 14.57 57.41
N SER A 24 -74.44 13.79 58.05
CA SER A 24 -73.02 14.16 58.20
C SER A 24 -72.22 14.12 56.89
N ILE A 25 -72.61 13.28 55.92
CA ILE A 25 -71.94 13.24 54.61
C ILE A 25 -72.45 14.37 53.70
N ASP A 26 -73.74 14.71 53.81
CA ASP A 26 -74.41 15.79 53.08
C ASP A 26 -73.85 17.16 53.52
N ASP A 27 -73.70 17.35 54.84
CA ASP A 27 -73.08 18.52 55.46
C ASP A 27 -71.60 18.66 55.10
N GLY A 28 -70.88 17.54 55.01
CA GLY A 28 -69.46 17.51 54.62
C GLY A 28 -69.23 18.03 53.20
N PHE A 29 -70.01 17.57 52.22
CA PHE A 29 -69.91 18.06 50.84
C PHE A 29 -70.42 19.50 50.68
N LYS A 30 -71.50 19.90 51.36
CA LYS A 30 -71.96 21.30 51.38
C LYS A 30 -70.90 22.26 51.92
N ALA A 31 -70.25 21.88 53.03
CA ALA A 31 -69.16 22.68 53.60
C ALA A 31 -67.95 22.73 52.67
N LEU A 32 -67.65 21.64 51.95
CA LEU A 32 -66.60 21.60 50.94
C LEU A 32 -66.89 22.55 49.76
N ASP A 33 -68.13 22.57 49.26
CA ASP A 33 -68.57 23.47 48.18
C ASP A 33 -68.54 24.95 48.61
N GLN A 34 -68.72 25.23 49.90
CA GLN A 34 -68.60 26.57 50.49
C GLN A 34 -67.16 26.94 50.89
N PHE A 35 -66.16 26.12 50.53
CA PHE A 35 -64.75 26.31 50.89
C PHE A 35 -64.51 26.36 52.41
N ASN A 36 -65.44 25.84 53.23
CA ASN A 36 -65.31 25.72 54.68
C ASN A 36 -64.60 24.41 55.05
N TYR A 37 -63.28 24.38 54.85
CA TYR A 37 -62.47 23.17 54.96
C TYR A 37 -62.40 22.56 56.36
N PHE A 38 -62.48 23.38 57.42
CA PHE A 38 -62.46 22.90 58.80
C PHE A 38 -63.71 22.08 59.13
N GLU A 39 -64.89 22.61 58.77
CA GLU A 39 -66.14 21.90 58.99
C GLU A 39 -66.29 20.71 58.03
N ALA A 40 -65.91 20.86 56.76
CA ALA A 40 -65.91 19.77 55.80
C ALA A 40 -65.04 18.59 56.28
N LYS A 41 -63.80 18.85 56.71
CA LYS A 41 -62.88 17.83 57.25
C LYS A 41 -63.49 17.10 58.44
N LYS A 42 -64.01 17.84 59.42
CA LYS A 42 -64.64 17.28 60.63
C LYS A 42 -65.83 16.38 60.29
N GLN A 43 -66.67 16.79 59.34
CA GLN A 43 -67.85 16.03 58.93
C GLN A 43 -67.48 14.78 58.12
N PHE A 44 -66.47 14.86 57.26
CA PHE A 44 -65.94 13.67 56.58
C PHE A 44 -65.28 12.69 57.56
N GLU A 45 -64.48 13.14 58.53
CA GLU A 45 -63.86 12.27 59.55
C GLU A 45 -64.91 11.49 60.37
N LYS A 46 -66.01 12.15 60.78
CA LYS A 46 -67.14 11.49 61.42
C LYS A 46 -67.84 10.46 60.53
N SER A 47 -67.84 10.71 59.22
CA SER A 47 -68.54 9.90 58.21
C SER A 47 -67.71 8.71 57.71
N ILE A 48 -66.44 8.55 58.11
CA ILE A 48 -65.58 7.43 57.66
C ILE A 48 -66.22 6.07 57.93
N LYS A 49 -66.88 5.87 59.09
CA LYS A 49 -67.48 4.56 59.43
C LYS A 49 -68.79 4.28 58.70
N SER A 50 -69.53 5.32 58.32
CA SER A 50 -70.89 5.19 57.76
C SER A 50 -70.93 5.34 56.23
N ASN A 51 -70.03 6.13 55.65
CA ASN A 51 -69.90 6.41 54.22
C ASN A 51 -68.42 6.44 53.83
N GLU A 52 -67.71 5.33 54.02
CA GLU A 52 -66.25 5.26 54.00
C GLU A 52 -65.61 5.80 52.72
N SER A 53 -66.10 5.40 51.55
CA SER A 53 -65.54 5.84 50.28
C SER A 53 -65.73 7.34 50.07
N ALA A 54 -66.96 7.84 50.20
CA ALA A 54 -67.29 9.26 50.02
C ALA A 54 -66.58 10.17 51.05
N ALA A 55 -66.46 9.71 52.30
CA ALA A 55 -65.74 10.42 53.35
C ALA A 55 -64.23 10.50 53.05
N ASN A 56 -63.62 9.40 52.60
CA ASN A 56 -62.20 9.42 52.22
C ASN A 56 -61.97 10.22 50.93
N TYR A 57 -62.93 10.26 49.99
CA TYR A 57 -62.86 11.15 48.83
C TYR A 57 -62.89 12.62 49.23
N GLY A 58 -63.86 13.04 50.07
CA GLY A 58 -63.93 14.41 50.57
C GLY A 58 -62.67 14.83 51.32
N LEU A 59 -62.11 13.94 52.15
CA LEU A 59 -60.81 14.17 52.81
C LEU A 59 -59.66 14.27 51.81
N ALA A 60 -59.63 13.43 50.77
CA ALA A 60 -58.62 13.50 49.72
C ALA A 60 -58.67 14.83 48.97
N VAL A 61 -59.87 15.35 48.66
CA VAL A 61 -60.04 16.68 48.05
C VAL A 61 -59.44 17.76 48.95
N ILE A 62 -59.76 17.74 50.24
CA ILE A 62 -59.23 18.72 51.21
C ILE A 62 -57.70 18.67 51.27
N TYR A 63 -57.13 17.46 51.41
CA TYR A 63 -55.68 17.28 51.48
C TYR A 63 -54.96 17.60 50.16
N PHE A 64 -55.62 17.46 49.02
CA PHE A 64 -55.03 17.76 47.71
C PHE A 64 -54.99 19.26 47.40
N ARG A 65 -56.03 20.00 47.80
CA ARG A 65 -56.15 21.43 47.51
C ARG A 65 -55.10 22.27 48.24
N LYS A 66 -54.58 23.30 47.58
CA LYS A 66 -53.50 24.18 48.08
C LYS A 66 -53.99 25.45 48.79
N ASP A 67 -55.27 25.77 48.67
CA ASP A 67 -55.92 26.96 49.22
C ASP A 67 -56.43 26.75 50.66
N ASN A 68 -55.93 25.73 51.36
CA ASN A 68 -56.32 25.41 52.73
C ASN A 68 -55.13 24.90 53.56
N PRO A 69 -55.19 25.04 54.90
CA PRO A 69 -54.06 24.72 55.78
C PRO A 69 -53.80 23.22 55.94
N PHE A 70 -54.65 22.34 55.38
CA PHE A 70 -54.50 20.90 55.48
C PHE A 70 -53.75 20.28 54.30
N HIS A 71 -53.32 21.05 53.30
CA HIS A 71 -52.65 20.53 52.09
C HIS A 71 -51.51 19.54 52.43
N GLN A 72 -51.66 18.28 52.03
CA GLN A 72 -50.65 17.23 52.24
C GLN A 72 -50.87 16.08 51.26
N LEU A 73 -50.01 15.98 50.24
CA LEU A 73 -50.20 15.03 49.13
C LEU A 73 -50.14 13.55 49.52
N ASP A 74 -49.27 13.15 50.46
CA ASP A 74 -49.25 11.76 50.96
C ASP A 74 -50.55 11.38 51.67
N SER A 75 -51.10 12.31 52.46
CA SER A 75 -52.40 12.14 53.12
C SER A 75 -53.53 12.10 52.10
N ALA A 76 -53.50 12.96 51.08
CA ALA A 76 -54.46 12.92 49.97
C ALA A 76 -54.42 11.58 49.25
N TYR A 77 -53.23 11.07 48.94
CA TYR A 77 -53.01 9.79 48.27
C TYR A 77 -53.54 8.60 49.08
N ASN A 78 -53.18 8.52 50.36
CA ASN A 78 -53.66 7.44 51.23
C ASN A 78 -55.20 7.42 51.34
N ARG A 79 -55.82 8.60 51.39
CA ARG A 79 -57.27 8.74 51.44
C ARG A 79 -57.93 8.36 50.12
N ILE A 80 -57.42 8.82 48.98
CA ILE A 80 -58.04 8.51 47.68
C ILE A 80 -57.92 7.03 47.32
N VAL A 81 -56.79 6.38 47.64
CA VAL A 81 -56.62 4.92 47.46
C VAL A 81 -57.62 4.15 48.34
N ARG A 82 -57.85 4.60 49.58
CA ARG A 82 -58.86 4.00 50.45
C ARG A 82 -60.27 4.22 49.90
N SER A 83 -60.55 5.40 49.37
CA SER A 83 -61.82 5.73 48.74
C SER A 83 -62.13 4.79 47.58
N GLU A 84 -61.20 4.64 46.65
CA GLU A 84 -61.35 3.76 45.49
C GLU A 84 -61.55 2.29 45.88
N LYS A 85 -60.72 1.77 46.78
CA LYS A 85 -60.82 0.38 47.26
C LYS A 85 -62.20 0.08 47.87
N THR A 86 -62.78 1.05 48.57
CA THR A 86 -64.07 0.88 49.26
C THR A 86 -65.27 1.26 48.39
N TYR A 87 -65.08 1.99 47.29
CA TYR A 87 -66.14 2.35 46.34
C TYR A 87 -66.79 1.12 45.72
N GLY A 88 -65.98 0.13 45.34
CA GLY A 88 -66.46 -1.14 44.77
C GLY A 88 -67.38 -1.92 45.72
N LEU A 89 -67.27 -1.69 47.03
CA LEU A 89 -68.05 -2.36 48.07
C LEU A 89 -69.36 -1.61 48.41
N MET A 90 -69.60 -0.42 47.82
CA MET A 90 -70.79 0.38 48.09
C MET A 90 -72.04 -0.16 47.38
N LYS A 91 -73.20 -0.05 48.04
CA LYS A 91 -74.50 -0.40 47.45
C LYS A 91 -74.89 0.59 46.34
N ASP A 92 -75.53 0.12 45.27
CA ASP A 92 -75.85 0.95 44.11
C ASP A 92 -76.77 2.13 44.43
N LYS A 93 -77.73 1.95 45.36
CA LYS A 93 -78.58 3.05 45.85
C LYS A 93 -77.78 4.18 46.51
N GLN A 94 -76.67 3.85 47.19
CA GLN A 94 -75.78 4.85 47.80
C GLN A 94 -74.92 5.55 46.75
N LYS A 95 -74.42 4.80 45.75
CA LYS A 95 -73.69 5.38 44.61
C LYS A 95 -74.56 6.39 43.87
N GLU A 96 -75.81 6.03 43.57
CA GLU A 96 -76.75 6.92 42.87
C GLU A 96 -77.06 8.19 43.67
N PHE A 97 -77.27 8.06 44.98
CA PHE A 97 -77.53 9.22 45.85
C PHE A 97 -76.38 10.22 45.88
N LEU A 98 -75.12 9.75 45.86
CA LEU A 98 -73.95 10.60 46.02
C LEU A 98 -73.48 11.26 44.71
N LYS A 99 -74.02 10.85 43.55
CA LYS A 99 -73.76 11.53 42.27
C LYS A 99 -74.07 13.03 42.31
N LYS A 100 -75.04 13.46 43.14
CA LYS A 100 -75.36 14.88 43.34
C LYS A 100 -74.20 15.74 43.85
N TYR A 101 -73.14 15.12 44.37
CA TYR A 101 -71.89 15.77 44.79
C TYR A 101 -70.74 15.58 43.81
N ASN A 102 -71.04 15.18 42.58
CA ASN A 102 -70.05 14.76 41.59
C ASN A 102 -69.11 13.66 42.14
N PHE A 103 -69.65 12.78 42.99
CA PHE A 103 -68.93 11.64 43.54
C PHE A 103 -69.33 10.36 42.81
N ASP A 104 -68.42 9.87 41.99
CA ASP A 104 -68.49 8.56 41.34
C ASP A 104 -67.06 7.98 41.15
N TYR A 105 -66.96 6.81 40.51
CA TYR A 105 -65.66 6.19 40.25
C TYR A 105 -64.78 7.07 39.35
N ALA A 106 -65.35 7.77 38.36
CA ALA A 106 -64.59 8.61 37.45
C ALA A 106 -63.96 9.79 38.20
N ALA A 107 -64.70 10.41 39.12
CA ALA A 107 -64.22 11.48 40.00
C ALA A 107 -63.11 10.98 40.94
N ILE A 108 -63.25 9.79 41.52
CA ILE A 108 -62.21 9.17 42.35
C ILE A 108 -60.94 8.92 41.52
N ALA A 109 -61.08 8.31 40.34
CA ALA A 109 -59.96 8.00 39.46
C ALA A 109 -59.25 9.27 38.96
N LEU A 110 -60.01 10.32 38.62
CA LEU A 110 -59.48 11.61 38.21
C LEU A 110 -58.67 12.27 39.34
N LEU A 111 -59.25 12.38 40.53
CA LEU A 111 -58.56 12.96 41.68
C LEU A 111 -57.32 12.14 42.08
N ARG A 112 -57.41 10.80 42.00
CA ARG A 112 -56.25 9.92 42.23
C ARG A 112 -55.12 10.23 41.25
N LYS A 113 -55.45 10.39 39.97
CA LYS A 113 -54.51 10.79 38.91
C LYS A 113 -53.88 12.16 39.20
N GLU A 114 -54.68 13.18 39.53
CA GLU A 114 -54.17 14.52 39.85
C GLU A 114 -53.23 14.53 41.08
N ILE A 115 -53.57 13.76 42.13
CA ILE A 115 -52.73 13.59 43.30
C ILE A 115 -51.40 12.91 42.92
N SER A 116 -51.44 11.86 42.09
CA SER A 116 -50.24 11.19 41.58
C SER A 116 -49.35 12.15 40.78
N THR A 117 -49.92 12.97 39.89
CA THR A 117 -49.17 14.02 39.18
C THR A 117 -48.53 15.00 40.16
N GLY A 118 -49.26 15.42 41.20
CA GLY A 118 -48.73 16.28 42.27
C GLY A 118 -47.54 15.65 43.01
N LEU A 119 -47.61 14.35 43.33
CA LEU A 119 -46.51 13.60 43.94
C LEU A 119 -45.30 13.49 43.00
N TYR A 120 -45.52 13.26 41.71
CA TYR A 120 -44.44 13.24 40.72
C TYR A 120 -43.72 14.59 40.64
N LEU A 121 -44.47 15.71 40.66
CA LEU A 121 -43.89 17.06 40.68
C LEU A 121 -43.04 17.33 41.94
N LEU A 122 -43.32 16.68 43.07
CA LEU A 122 -42.45 16.74 44.25
C LEU A 122 -41.14 15.97 44.02
N VAL A 123 -41.19 14.80 43.39
CA VAL A 123 -39.98 14.04 43.04
C VAL A 123 -39.08 14.84 42.10
N LEU A 124 -39.65 15.59 41.15
CA LEU A 124 -38.88 16.45 40.25
C LEU A 124 -38.09 17.56 40.96
N LYS A 125 -38.51 18.00 42.17
CA LYS A 125 -37.77 19.01 42.95
C LYS A 125 -36.52 18.45 43.60
N HIS A 126 -36.52 17.16 43.94
CA HIS A 126 -35.41 16.47 44.60
C HIS A 126 -35.21 15.09 43.95
N PRO A 127 -34.70 15.06 42.70
CA PRO A 127 -34.65 13.84 41.93
C PRO A 127 -33.54 12.90 42.44
N THR A 128 -33.94 11.78 43.03
CA THR A 128 -33.02 10.67 43.38
C THR A 128 -33.60 9.34 42.90
N GLU A 129 -32.74 8.32 42.77
CA GLU A 129 -33.18 6.98 42.38
C GLU A 129 -34.23 6.44 43.36
N GLU A 130 -34.00 6.62 44.67
CA GLU A 130 -34.89 6.18 45.74
C GLU A 130 -36.25 6.90 45.72
N ALA A 131 -36.25 8.20 45.39
CA ALA A 131 -37.47 8.98 45.28
C ALA A 131 -38.34 8.51 44.11
N TYR A 132 -37.74 8.24 42.94
CA TYR A 132 -38.46 7.69 41.79
C TYR A 132 -38.92 6.24 42.04
N ASP A 133 -38.12 5.40 42.70
CA ASP A 133 -38.51 4.03 43.06
C ASP A 133 -39.71 4.02 44.03
N SER A 134 -39.67 4.89 45.04
CA SER A 134 -40.79 5.06 46.00
C SER A 134 -42.07 5.54 45.31
N TYR A 135 -41.95 6.49 44.37
CA TYR A 135 -43.08 6.95 43.56
C TYR A 135 -43.67 5.83 42.69
N GLN A 136 -42.84 5.09 41.97
CA GLN A 136 -43.27 3.98 41.10
C GLN A 136 -43.98 2.88 41.88
N LYS A 137 -43.47 2.52 43.08
CA LYS A 137 -44.07 1.49 43.92
C LYS A 137 -45.49 1.86 44.39
N LYS A 138 -45.76 3.15 44.59
CA LYS A 138 -47.08 3.66 44.96
C LYS A 138 -47.97 3.93 43.73
N ASN A 139 -47.40 4.27 42.58
CA ASN A 139 -48.13 4.79 41.42
C ASN A 139 -47.83 4.01 40.12
N ASP A 140 -47.83 2.68 40.19
CA ASP A 140 -47.53 1.78 39.06
C ASP A 140 -48.59 1.80 37.94
N TRP A 141 -49.73 2.46 38.18
CA TRP A 141 -50.83 2.70 37.26
C TRP A 141 -50.82 4.12 36.66
N ALA A 142 -49.96 5.03 37.14
CA ALA A 142 -49.99 6.44 36.75
C ALA A 142 -49.39 6.69 35.36
N ASP A 143 -49.88 7.72 34.69
CA ASP A 143 -49.42 8.13 33.35
C ASP A 143 -47.93 8.51 33.34
N GLU A 144 -47.41 9.03 34.46
CA GLU A 144 -46.03 9.44 34.62
C GLU A 144 -45.07 8.27 34.92
N LYS A 145 -45.55 7.03 35.07
CA LYS A 145 -44.72 5.86 35.38
C LYS A 145 -43.50 5.72 34.47
N PHE A 146 -43.70 5.78 33.16
CA PHE A 146 -42.61 5.62 32.20
C PHE A 146 -41.62 6.79 32.26
N LYS A 147 -42.10 8.00 32.56
CA LYS A 147 -41.24 9.17 32.78
C LYS A 147 -40.41 8.99 34.06
N ALA A 148 -41.01 8.48 35.14
CA ALA A 148 -40.31 8.20 36.39
C ALA A 148 -39.24 7.10 36.23
N ILE A 149 -39.56 6.02 35.50
CA ILE A 149 -38.60 4.95 35.16
C ILE A 149 -37.43 5.54 34.37
N TYR A 150 -37.73 6.27 33.30
CA TYR A 150 -36.70 6.90 32.47
C TYR A 150 -35.81 7.87 33.26
N SER A 151 -36.39 8.73 34.10
CA SER A 151 -35.64 9.69 34.91
C SER A 151 -34.76 9.01 35.96
N ARG A 152 -35.25 7.95 36.61
CA ARG A 152 -34.46 7.14 37.55
C ARG A 152 -33.27 6.49 36.85
N ASP A 153 -33.55 5.79 35.75
CA ASP A 153 -32.54 5.06 35.01
C ASP A 153 -31.49 6.03 34.42
N SER A 154 -31.91 7.23 33.99
CA SER A 154 -30.99 8.28 33.55
C SER A 154 -30.00 8.69 34.65
N ILE A 155 -30.45 8.84 35.91
CA ILE A 155 -29.56 9.11 37.04
C ILE A 155 -28.56 7.96 37.25
N GLY A 156 -29.04 6.72 37.27
CA GLY A 156 -28.18 5.54 37.39
C GLY A 156 -27.16 5.44 36.26
N TYR A 157 -27.57 5.75 35.03
CA TYR A 157 -26.71 5.75 33.86
C TYR A 157 -25.66 6.85 33.93
N GLN A 158 -26.02 8.07 34.36
CA GLN A 158 -25.03 9.13 34.59
C GLN A 158 -24.01 8.73 35.67
N LYS A 159 -24.43 8.07 36.76
CA LYS A 159 -23.49 7.56 37.77
C LYS A 159 -22.51 6.55 37.18
N ALA A 160 -22.98 5.63 36.33
CA ALA A 160 -22.10 4.69 35.63
C ALA A 160 -21.11 5.41 34.70
N LYS A 161 -21.57 6.42 33.95
CA LYS A 161 -20.70 7.27 33.12
C LYS A 161 -19.65 8.02 33.94
N THR A 162 -20.01 8.57 35.10
CA THR A 162 -19.07 9.27 35.98
C THR A 162 -18.05 8.32 36.59
N ALA A 163 -18.45 7.10 36.95
CA ALA A 163 -17.53 6.07 37.44
C ALA A 163 -16.53 5.62 36.35
N ASN A 164 -16.90 5.74 35.08
CA ASN A 164 -16.07 5.47 33.89
C ASN A 164 -15.27 4.15 33.98
N SER A 165 -15.95 3.09 34.43
CA SER A 165 -15.37 1.75 34.56
C SER A 165 -16.35 0.67 34.13
N SER A 166 -15.83 -0.49 33.69
CA SER A 166 -16.65 -1.64 33.34
C SER A 166 -17.49 -2.10 34.54
N ALA A 167 -16.93 -2.09 35.75
CA ALA A 167 -17.65 -2.39 36.98
C ALA A 167 -18.84 -1.43 37.23
N GLY A 168 -18.68 -0.14 36.94
CA GLY A 168 -19.76 0.84 37.07
C GLY A 168 -20.93 0.58 36.12
N PHE A 169 -20.65 0.24 34.87
CA PHE A 169 -21.70 -0.12 33.90
C PHE A 169 -22.32 -1.51 34.16
N ASP A 170 -21.56 -2.49 34.65
CA ASP A 170 -22.08 -3.78 35.08
C ASP A 170 -23.11 -3.63 36.22
N LEU A 171 -22.79 -2.80 37.22
CA LEU A 171 -23.73 -2.47 38.31
C LEU A 171 -25.02 -1.84 37.78
N PHE A 172 -24.92 -0.91 36.82
CA PHE A 172 -26.09 -0.31 36.17
C PHE A 172 -26.95 -1.34 35.45
N LEU A 173 -26.33 -2.19 34.59
CA LEU A 173 -27.04 -3.21 33.81
C LEU A 173 -27.74 -4.23 34.70
N LYS A 174 -27.13 -4.62 35.83
CA LYS A 174 -27.74 -5.52 36.83
C LYS A 174 -28.89 -4.86 37.57
N LYS A 175 -28.76 -3.58 37.91
CA LYS A 175 -29.79 -2.83 38.64
C LYS A 175 -31.00 -2.49 37.76
N TYR A 176 -30.77 -2.19 36.48
CA TYR A 176 -31.78 -1.71 35.53
C TYR A 176 -31.77 -2.51 34.21
N PRO A 177 -32.14 -3.81 34.25
CA PRO A 177 -32.07 -4.67 33.07
C PRO A 177 -33.00 -4.23 31.94
N GLU A 178 -34.16 -3.65 32.24
CA GLU A 178 -35.17 -3.22 31.26
C GLU A 178 -35.03 -1.74 30.86
N SER A 179 -33.89 -1.12 31.15
CA SER A 179 -33.68 0.30 30.88
C SER A 179 -33.62 0.63 29.39
N THR A 180 -34.14 1.79 28.98
CA THR A 180 -33.92 2.32 27.63
C THR A 180 -32.45 2.59 27.32
N PHE A 181 -31.60 2.75 28.35
CA PHE A 181 -30.15 2.95 28.21
C PHE A 181 -29.35 1.64 28.12
N GLN A 182 -30.00 0.46 28.21
CA GLN A 182 -29.34 -0.84 28.28
C GLN A 182 -28.34 -1.05 27.13
N LYS A 183 -28.73 -0.75 25.89
CA LYS A 183 -27.86 -0.91 24.71
C LYS A 183 -26.58 -0.06 24.81
N GLU A 184 -26.72 1.21 25.17
CA GLU A 184 -25.57 2.12 25.30
C GLU A 184 -24.68 1.73 26.49
N ALA A 185 -25.28 1.35 27.61
CA ALA A 185 -24.56 0.89 28.79
C ALA A 185 -23.78 -0.39 28.50
N LEU A 186 -24.36 -1.33 27.74
CA LEU A 186 -23.71 -2.57 27.33
C LEU A 186 -22.52 -2.31 26.40
N ASN A 187 -22.66 -1.37 25.45
CA ASN A 187 -21.56 -0.96 24.59
C ASN A 187 -20.41 -0.34 25.41
N ASN A 188 -20.73 0.55 26.36
CA ASN A 188 -19.72 1.15 27.24
C ASN A 188 -19.07 0.12 28.17
N TYR A 189 -19.84 -0.83 28.69
CA TYR A 189 -19.35 -1.95 29.48
C TYR A 189 -18.28 -2.75 28.74
N TYR A 190 -18.60 -3.25 27.54
CA TYR A 190 -17.64 -4.04 26.76
C TYR A 190 -16.41 -3.23 26.35
N ARG A 191 -16.58 -1.97 25.97
CA ARG A 191 -15.48 -1.06 25.59
C ARG A 191 -14.54 -0.80 26.75
N LEU A 192 -15.05 -0.47 27.93
CA LEU A 192 -14.23 -0.20 29.11
C LEU A 192 -13.59 -1.48 29.64
N GLN A 193 -14.27 -2.61 29.57
CA GLN A 193 -13.69 -3.91 29.91
C GLN A 193 -12.48 -4.22 29.02
N TYR A 194 -12.56 -3.95 27.72
CA TYR A 194 -11.40 -4.05 26.84
C TYR A 194 -10.27 -3.11 27.28
N ILE A 195 -10.54 -1.81 27.40
CA ILE A 195 -9.54 -0.79 27.75
C ILE A 195 -8.81 -1.14 29.06
N GLU A 196 -9.55 -1.48 30.12
CA GLU A 196 -9.01 -1.79 31.44
C GLU A 196 -8.10 -3.02 31.42
N ASN A 197 -8.42 -4.04 30.61
CA ASN A 197 -7.65 -5.28 30.54
C ASN A 197 -6.52 -5.22 29.50
N THR A 198 -6.48 -4.18 28.65
CA THR A 198 -5.46 -4.00 27.62
C THR A 198 -4.61 -2.74 27.79
N ASP A 199 -4.71 -2.03 28.92
CA ASP A 199 -4.00 -0.77 29.17
C ASP A 199 -2.47 -0.91 29.07
N GLY A 200 -1.94 -2.08 29.41
CA GLY A 200 -0.52 -2.40 29.25
C GLY A 200 -0.03 -2.38 27.79
N LYS A 201 -0.94 -2.44 26.80
CA LYS A 201 -0.64 -2.42 25.35
C LYS A 201 0.45 -3.42 24.95
N THR A 202 0.44 -4.59 25.58
CA THR A 202 1.35 -5.69 25.29
C THR A 202 0.61 -6.86 24.65
N VAL A 203 1.34 -7.70 23.92
CA VAL A 203 0.78 -8.98 23.41
C VAL A 203 0.14 -9.79 24.56
N SER A 204 0.81 -9.88 25.71
CA SER A 204 0.30 -10.59 26.88
C SER A 204 -1.02 -10.02 27.41
N SER A 205 -1.20 -8.70 27.42
CA SER A 205 -2.46 -8.09 27.88
C SER A 205 -3.62 -8.38 26.93
N TYR A 206 -3.40 -8.35 25.61
CA TYR A 206 -4.44 -8.68 24.63
C TYR A 206 -4.84 -10.16 24.67
N LEU A 207 -3.86 -11.06 24.80
CA LEU A 207 -4.12 -12.50 24.97
C LEU A 207 -4.85 -12.81 26.30
N GLY A 208 -4.50 -12.08 27.37
CA GLY A 208 -5.17 -12.16 28.65
C GLY A 208 -6.65 -11.77 28.54
N PHE A 209 -6.93 -10.65 27.88
CA PHE A 209 -8.29 -10.20 27.61
C PHE A 209 -9.10 -11.22 26.79
N GLU A 210 -8.56 -11.72 25.67
CA GLU A 210 -9.23 -12.73 24.83
C GLU A 210 -9.58 -13.99 25.63
N LYS A 211 -8.64 -14.47 26.46
CA LYS A 211 -8.85 -15.66 27.29
C LYS A 211 -9.92 -15.42 28.35
N GLN A 212 -9.96 -14.23 28.96
CA GLN A 212 -10.89 -13.91 30.03
C GLN A 212 -12.30 -13.58 29.51
N PHE A 213 -12.41 -12.99 28.33
CA PHE A 213 -13.66 -12.49 27.77
C PHE A 213 -13.89 -12.93 26.31
N PRO A 214 -13.97 -14.25 26.02
CA PRO A 214 -14.00 -14.77 24.66
C PRO A 214 -15.24 -14.36 23.83
N SER A 215 -16.32 -13.94 24.49
CA SER A 215 -17.56 -13.47 23.83
C SER A 215 -17.65 -11.95 23.71
N ASN A 216 -16.64 -11.20 24.17
CA ASN A 216 -16.66 -9.74 24.10
C ASN A 216 -16.46 -9.29 22.63
N PRO A 217 -17.25 -8.33 22.12
CA PRO A 217 -17.12 -7.83 20.74
C PRO A 217 -15.71 -7.34 20.35
N TYR A 218 -14.92 -6.88 21.32
CA TYR A 218 -13.55 -6.38 21.11
C TYR A 218 -12.47 -7.47 21.07
N VAL A 219 -12.83 -8.76 21.14
CA VAL A 219 -11.87 -9.87 20.93
C VAL A 219 -11.21 -9.77 19.55
N ALA A 220 -11.98 -9.37 18.54
CA ALA A 220 -11.48 -9.08 17.20
C ALA A 220 -10.34 -8.04 17.23
N ASP A 221 -10.58 -6.89 17.88
CA ASP A 221 -9.58 -5.83 18.02
C ASP A 221 -8.33 -6.31 18.77
N ALA A 222 -8.50 -7.08 19.84
CA ALA A 222 -7.37 -7.66 20.58
C ALA A 222 -6.52 -8.57 19.70
N GLN A 223 -7.15 -9.44 18.90
CA GLN A 223 -6.47 -10.31 17.95
C GLN A 223 -5.72 -9.53 16.86
N ASP A 224 -6.31 -8.43 16.39
CA ASP A 224 -5.69 -7.52 15.41
C ASP A 224 -4.46 -6.83 16.02
N GLN A 225 -4.53 -6.37 17.28
CA GLN A 225 -3.37 -5.80 17.99
C GLN A 225 -2.25 -6.82 18.16
N VAL A 226 -2.55 -8.07 18.54
CA VAL A 226 -1.53 -9.14 18.64
C VAL A 226 -0.84 -9.35 17.29
N TYR A 227 -1.59 -9.36 16.19
CA TYR A 227 -1.03 -9.47 14.84
C TYR A 227 -0.10 -8.30 14.52
N HIS A 228 -0.58 -7.06 14.63
CA HIS A 228 0.22 -5.86 14.33
C HIS A 228 1.52 -5.77 15.14
N MET A 229 1.46 -6.09 16.42
CA MET A 229 2.65 -6.07 17.28
C MET A 229 3.63 -7.18 16.92
N SER A 230 3.13 -8.38 16.61
CA SER A 230 3.97 -9.54 16.30
C SER A 230 4.61 -9.46 14.92
N THR A 231 4.02 -8.71 13.99
CA THR A 231 4.48 -8.61 12.59
C THR A 231 5.01 -7.23 12.21
N LYS A 232 5.35 -6.39 13.20
CA LYS A 232 5.79 -5.00 12.99
C LYS A 232 7.00 -4.88 12.05
N GLY A 233 7.91 -5.85 12.07
CA GLY A 233 9.10 -5.84 11.22
C GLY A 233 8.83 -6.14 9.75
N SER A 234 7.63 -6.64 9.41
CA SER A 234 7.25 -7.04 8.05
C SER A 234 8.23 -8.00 7.37
N ARG A 235 8.85 -8.91 8.13
CA ARG A 235 9.77 -9.94 7.61
C ARG A 235 9.07 -11.29 7.56
N VAL A 236 9.49 -12.15 6.63
CA VAL A 236 9.04 -13.57 6.56
C VAL A 236 9.07 -14.24 7.93
N GLN A 237 10.14 -14.02 8.71
CA GLN A 237 10.31 -14.60 10.03
C GLN A 237 9.26 -14.13 11.04
N ASP A 238 8.82 -12.87 10.98
CA ASP A 238 7.83 -12.33 11.91
C ASP A 238 6.48 -13.01 11.70
N PHE A 239 6.04 -13.13 10.44
CA PHE A 239 4.81 -13.85 10.08
C PHE A 239 4.91 -15.33 10.41
N LYS A 240 6.06 -15.97 10.17
CA LYS A 240 6.30 -17.39 10.53
C LYS A 240 6.12 -17.61 12.03
N VAL A 241 6.70 -16.73 12.86
CA VAL A 241 6.57 -16.80 14.32
C VAL A 241 5.11 -16.55 14.73
N PHE A 242 4.44 -15.56 14.16
CA PHE A 242 3.03 -15.26 14.44
C PHE A 242 2.12 -16.47 14.14
N ILE A 243 2.21 -17.05 12.95
CA ILE A 243 1.38 -18.20 12.52
C ILE A 243 1.58 -19.38 13.47
N LYS A 244 2.84 -19.67 13.82
CA LYS A 244 3.18 -20.78 14.72
C LYS A 244 2.69 -20.54 16.15
N THR A 245 2.77 -19.30 16.63
CA THR A 245 2.47 -18.96 18.02
C THR A 245 0.98 -18.75 18.25
N TYR A 246 0.24 -18.24 17.25
CA TYR A 246 -1.17 -17.87 17.36
C TYR A 246 -2.05 -18.50 16.25
N PRO A 247 -2.09 -19.83 16.10
CA PRO A 247 -2.76 -20.50 14.98
C PRO A 247 -4.29 -20.33 14.94
N LYS A 248 -4.90 -19.85 16.04
CA LYS A 248 -6.33 -19.56 16.14
C LYS A 248 -6.68 -18.07 15.95
N ASN A 249 -5.69 -17.20 15.84
CA ASN A 249 -5.93 -15.78 15.62
C ASN A 249 -6.58 -15.58 14.25
N ARG A 250 -7.59 -14.70 14.16
CA ARG A 250 -8.31 -14.43 12.92
C ARG A 250 -7.42 -13.95 11.75
N ASN A 251 -6.24 -13.42 12.03
CA ASN A 251 -5.30 -12.92 11.02
C ASN A 251 -4.31 -13.98 10.50
N VAL A 252 -4.44 -15.25 10.87
CA VAL A 252 -3.54 -16.31 10.38
C VAL A 252 -3.57 -16.44 8.86
N GLU A 253 -4.73 -16.29 8.23
CA GLU A 253 -4.83 -16.26 6.77
C GLU A 253 -4.02 -15.10 6.18
N ASN A 254 -4.23 -13.88 6.69
CA ASN A 254 -3.53 -12.68 6.25
C ASN A 254 -2.00 -12.83 6.43
N ALA A 255 -1.59 -13.41 7.57
CA ALA A 255 -0.19 -13.68 7.84
C ALA A 255 0.43 -14.66 6.85
N TRP A 256 -0.27 -15.75 6.50
CA TRP A 256 0.21 -16.71 5.49
C TRP A 256 0.38 -16.05 4.12
N ARG A 257 -0.61 -15.25 3.70
CA ARG A 257 -0.57 -14.54 2.42
C ARG A 257 0.57 -13.53 2.38
N LYS A 258 0.75 -12.73 3.44
CA LYS A 258 1.85 -11.75 3.50
C LYS A 258 3.22 -12.44 3.58
N LEU A 259 3.33 -13.55 4.31
CA LEU A 259 4.54 -14.37 4.36
C LEU A 259 4.90 -14.88 2.96
N TYR A 260 3.96 -15.52 2.25
CA TYR A 260 4.18 -16.02 0.90
C TYR A 260 4.60 -14.90 -0.06
N GLN A 261 3.89 -13.78 -0.02
CA GLN A 261 4.18 -12.61 -0.85
C GLN A 261 5.61 -12.08 -0.62
N LEU A 262 6.04 -11.97 0.64
CA LEU A 262 7.40 -11.50 0.99
C LEU A 262 8.47 -12.53 0.62
N TYR A 263 8.16 -13.82 0.75
CA TYR A 263 9.08 -14.90 0.37
C TYR A 263 9.30 -14.94 -1.14
N MET A 264 8.23 -14.75 -1.91
CA MET A 264 8.20 -14.76 -3.37
C MET A 264 8.59 -13.41 -3.99
N SER A 265 9.67 -12.81 -3.50
CA SER A 265 10.09 -11.46 -3.93
C SER A 265 10.41 -11.38 -5.41
N ASP A 266 11.07 -12.38 -6.01
CA ASP A 266 11.35 -12.43 -7.46
C ASP A 266 10.40 -13.35 -8.25
N TYR A 267 9.46 -14.01 -7.56
CA TYR A 267 8.52 -14.98 -8.12
C TYR A 267 9.15 -16.11 -8.97
N SER A 268 10.39 -16.49 -8.68
CA SER A 268 11.08 -17.57 -9.37
C SER A 268 10.54 -18.93 -8.99
N LEU A 269 10.59 -19.88 -9.95
CA LEU A 269 10.25 -21.28 -9.69
C LEU A 269 11.16 -21.90 -8.60
N GLU A 270 12.43 -21.45 -8.53
CA GLU A 270 13.36 -21.89 -7.48
C GLU A 270 12.89 -21.45 -6.08
N ARG A 271 12.44 -20.20 -5.92
CA ARG A 271 11.86 -19.74 -4.66
C ARG A 271 10.56 -20.45 -4.34
N LEU A 272 9.70 -20.72 -5.33
CA LEU A 272 8.48 -21.47 -5.12
C LEU A 272 8.78 -22.88 -4.57
N ASP A 273 9.78 -23.56 -5.13
CA ASP A 273 10.24 -24.88 -4.66
C ASP A 273 10.81 -24.82 -3.24
N LYS A 274 11.61 -23.80 -2.93
CA LYS A 274 12.14 -23.58 -1.58
C LYS A 274 11.02 -23.27 -0.58
N PHE A 275 10.06 -22.42 -0.96
CA PHE A 275 8.91 -22.06 -0.14
C PHE A 275 8.11 -23.30 0.25
N GLN A 276 7.76 -24.13 -0.73
CA GLN A 276 6.96 -25.34 -0.48
C GLN A 276 7.69 -26.35 0.43
N LYS A 277 9.03 -26.39 0.39
CA LYS A 277 9.85 -27.22 1.29
C LYS A 277 9.91 -26.63 2.71
N GLU A 278 10.04 -25.32 2.84
CA GLU A 278 10.13 -24.65 4.15
C GLU A 278 8.77 -24.52 4.86
N PHE A 279 7.69 -24.42 4.10
CA PHE A 279 6.32 -24.21 4.59
C PHE A 279 5.37 -25.28 4.03
N PRO A 280 5.56 -26.57 4.38
CA PRO A 280 4.72 -27.67 3.88
C PRO A 280 3.25 -27.54 4.31
N ASP A 281 2.98 -26.84 5.41
CA ASP A 281 1.64 -26.60 5.95
C ASP A 281 0.93 -25.38 5.32
N TYR A 282 1.51 -24.76 4.28
CA TYR A 282 0.87 -23.63 3.59
C TYR A 282 -0.47 -24.07 3.00
N PRO A 283 -1.60 -23.48 3.42
CA PRO A 283 -2.92 -24.03 3.13
C PRO A 283 -3.37 -23.82 1.67
N TYR A 284 -2.81 -22.83 0.97
CA TYR A 284 -3.27 -22.42 -0.36
C TYR A 284 -2.54 -23.15 -1.50
N THR A 285 -2.58 -24.48 -1.47
CA THR A 285 -1.87 -25.34 -2.45
C THR A 285 -2.31 -25.13 -3.91
N SER A 286 -3.56 -24.71 -4.15
CA SER A 286 -4.05 -24.35 -5.49
C SER A 286 -3.37 -23.09 -6.03
N GLU A 287 -3.08 -22.11 -5.16
CA GLU A 287 -2.35 -20.90 -5.54
C GLU A 287 -0.91 -21.25 -5.96
N LEU A 288 -0.24 -22.14 -5.21
CA LEU A 288 1.10 -22.60 -5.58
C LEU A 288 1.14 -23.31 -6.95
N LYS A 289 0.11 -24.12 -7.26
CA LYS A 289 0.01 -24.78 -8.57
C LYS A 289 -0.16 -23.78 -9.70
N LYS A 290 -1.07 -22.81 -9.53
CA LYS A 290 -1.30 -21.73 -10.50
C LYS A 290 -0.02 -20.91 -10.71
N ASP A 291 0.65 -20.52 -9.63
CA ASP A 291 1.88 -19.74 -9.69
C ASP A 291 3.01 -20.51 -10.40
N ARG A 292 3.09 -21.82 -10.21
CA ARG A 292 4.03 -22.70 -10.94
C ARG A 292 3.72 -22.72 -12.43
N GLU A 293 2.45 -22.94 -12.80
CA GLU A 293 2.01 -22.97 -14.20
C GLU A 293 2.32 -21.65 -14.91
N LEU A 294 2.01 -20.51 -14.28
CA LEU A 294 2.35 -19.19 -14.80
C LEU A 294 3.87 -18.95 -14.82
N GLY A 295 4.59 -19.41 -13.80
CA GLY A 295 6.04 -19.30 -13.72
C GLY A 295 6.78 -20.00 -14.87
N MET A 296 6.22 -21.09 -15.40
CA MET A 296 6.78 -21.85 -16.53
C MET A 296 6.50 -21.22 -17.91
N GLN A 297 5.56 -20.29 -18.01
CA GLN A 297 5.21 -19.66 -19.29
C GLN A 297 6.17 -18.52 -19.63
N GLU A 298 6.77 -18.54 -20.81
CA GLU A 298 7.49 -17.38 -21.34
C GLU A 298 6.61 -16.71 -22.40
N ILE A 299 6.14 -15.50 -22.10
CA ILE A 299 5.26 -14.72 -22.97
C ILE A 299 5.84 -13.32 -23.18
N ILE A 300 5.71 -12.82 -24.40
CA ILE A 300 6.27 -11.55 -24.87
C ILE A 300 5.17 -10.64 -25.44
N PRO A 301 5.33 -9.31 -25.36
CA PRO A 301 4.33 -8.38 -25.89
C PRO A 301 4.12 -8.54 -27.39
N PHE A 302 2.87 -8.49 -27.86
CA PHE A 302 2.56 -8.30 -29.29
C PHE A 302 1.65 -7.09 -29.47
N LYS A 303 1.56 -6.58 -30.70
CA LYS A 303 0.70 -5.45 -31.06
C LYS A 303 -0.32 -5.87 -32.12
N LYS A 304 -1.59 -5.52 -31.90
CA LYS A 304 -2.69 -5.67 -32.87
C LYS A 304 -3.59 -4.45 -32.78
N GLU A 305 -3.92 -3.85 -33.93
CA GLU A 305 -4.86 -2.70 -34.02
C GLU A 305 -4.54 -1.54 -33.06
N GLY A 306 -3.25 -1.27 -32.84
CA GLY A 306 -2.80 -0.19 -31.95
C GLY A 306 -2.74 -0.55 -30.47
N GLN A 307 -3.27 -1.70 -30.07
CA GLN A 307 -3.26 -2.19 -28.69
C GLN A 307 -2.24 -3.32 -28.50
N PHE A 308 -1.89 -3.56 -27.24
CA PHE A 308 -0.93 -4.57 -26.82
C PHE A 308 -1.58 -5.66 -25.97
N GLY A 309 -1.05 -6.87 -26.14
CA GLY A 309 -1.29 -8.05 -25.31
C GLY A 309 0.00 -8.87 -25.24
N TRP A 310 -0.09 -10.15 -24.86
CA TRP A 310 1.07 -11.04 -24.79
C TRP A 310 0.82 -12.36 -25.52
N MET A 311 1.88 -12.90 -26.12
CA MET A 311 1.88 -14.17 -26.85
C MET A 311 3.02 -15.05 -26.36
N ASP A 312 2.89 -16.37 -26.51
CA ASP A 312 3.97 -17.30 -26.23
C ASP A 312 5.09 -17.22 -27.29
N LEU A 313 6.19 -17.95 -27.06
CA LEU A 313 7.32 -18.00 -28.00
C LEU A 313 7.02 -18.74 -29.32
N ASN A 314 5.85 -19.34 -29.47
CA ASN A 314 5.36 -19.91 -30.73
C ASN A 314 4.44 -18.95 -31.48
N GLY A 315 4.18 -17.76 -30.92
CA GLY A 315 3.30 -16.75 -31.49
C GLY A 315 1.85 -16.87 -31.09
N LYS A 316 1.48 -17.88 -30.29
CA LYS A 316 0.08 -18.07 -29.87
C LYS A 316 -0.29 -17.02 -28.83
N ILE A 317 -1.40 -16.33 -29.06
CA ILE A 317 -1.90 -15.30 -28.15
C ILE A 317 -2.26 -15.91 -26.80
N SER A 318 -1.63 -15.42 -25.74
CA SER A 318 -1.89 -15.82 -24.34
C SER A 318 -2.81 -14.83 -23.64
N ILE A 319 -2.59 -13.53 -23.87
CA ILE A 319 -3.42 -12.44 -23.35
C ILE A 319 -3.81 -11.57 -24.55
N PRO A 320 -5.10 -11.42 -24.88
CA PRO A 320 -5.55 -10.61 -26.00
C PRO A 320 -5.10 -9.14 -25.91
N ALA A 321 -4.98 -8.50 -27.08
CA ALA A 321 -4.64 -7.08 -27.14
C ALA A 321 -5.78 -6.23 -26.56
N GLN A 322 -5.50 -5.49 -25.49
CA GLN A 322 -6.48 -4.65 -24.79
C GLN A 322 -5.87 -3.48 -24.01
N TYR A 323 -4.54 -3.33 -24.04
CA TYR A 323 -3.80 -2.28 -23.33
C TYR A 323 -3.19 -1.29 -24.33
N SER A 324 -3.04 -0.03 -23.92
CA SER A 324 -2.42 1.01 -24.78
C SER A 324 -0.93 0.74 -25.01
N THR A 325 -0.25 0.26 -23.97
CA THR A 325 1.15 -0.17 -23.97
C THR A 325 1.38 -1.12 -22.79
N VAL A 326 2.44 -1.93 -22.87
CA VAL A 326 2.77 -2.94 -21.86
C VAL A 326 4.28 -3.13 -21.72
N GLY A 327 4.70 -3.57 -20.53
CA GLY A 327 6.03 -4.09 -20.27
C GLY A 327 6.16 -5.58 -20.57
N PHE A 328 7.38 -6.09 -20.47
CA PHE A 328 7.62 -7.53 -20.41
C PHE A 328 7.28 -8.07 -19.01
N PHE A 329 7.01 -9.37 -18.91
CA PHE A 329 6.86 -10.01 -17.60
C PHE A 329 8.22 -10.10 -16.91
N LYS A 330 8.34 -9.43 -15.76
CA LYS A 330 9.46 -9.50 -14.83
C LYS A 330 8.93 -9.90 -13.46
N GLU A 331 9.54 -10.92 -12.86
CA GLU A 331 9.12 -11.42 -11.54
C GLU A 331 7.61 -11.73 -11.46
N GLY A 332 7.07 -12.33 -12.51
CA GLY A 332 5.66 -12.75 -12.61
C GLY A 332 4.64 -11.65 -12.88
N LEU A 333 5.03 -10.38 -12.90
CA LEU A 333 4.16 -9.24 -13.21
C LEU A 333 4.66 -8.46 -14.42
N ALA A 334 3.75 -7.79 -15.13
CA ALA A 334 4.08 -6.81 -16.15
C ALA A 334 3.28 -5.55 -15.89
N TRP A 335 3.88 -4.37 -16.05
CA TRP A 335 3.09 -3.15 -16.09
C TRP A 335 2.30 -3.08 -17.39
N ALA A 336 1.12 -2.47 -17.33
CA ALA A 336 0.29 -2.18 -18.47
C ALA A 336 -0.34 -0.80 -18.30
N GLU A 337 -0.61 -0.14 -19.42
CA GLU A 337 -1.35 1.11 -19.44
C GLU A 337 -2.80 0.87 -19.89
N LYS A 338 -3.74 1.37 -19.09
CA LYS A 338 -5.16 1.39 -19.42
C LYS A 338 -5.73 2.75 -19.06
N SER A 339 -6.37 3.41 -20.03
CA SER A 339 -6.99 4.74 -19.85
C SER A 339 -6.02 5.81 -19.30
N GLY A 340 -4.76 5.82 -19.76
CA GLY A 340 -3.76 6.82 -19.35
C GLY A 340 -3.15 6.58 -17.97
N LYS A 341 -3.42 5.43 -17.33
CA LYS A 341 -2.87 5.07 -16.02
C LYS A 341 -2.19 3.71 -16.07
N TYR A 342 -1.13 3.57 -15.28
CA TYR A 342 -0.31 2.38 -15.16
C TYR A 342 -0.73 1.55 -13.95
N GLY A 343 -0.73 0.24 -14.14
CA GLY A 343 -0.96 -0.79 -13.12
C GLY A 343 -0.22 -2.06 -13.51
N PHE A 344 -0.30 -3.11 -12.68
CA PHE A 344 0.42 -4.36 -12.93
C PHE A 344 -0.54 -5.54 -13.02
N VAL A 345 -0.30 -6.38 -14.03
CA VAL A 345 -1.06 -7.60 -14.28
C VAL A 345 -0.16 -8.82 -14.16
N ASN A 346 -0.75 -9.96 -13.80
CA ASN A 346 -0.07 -11.25 -13.88
C ASN A 346 -0.30 -11.93 -15.24
N LYS A 347 0.32 -13.09 -15.46
CA LYS A 347 0.21 -13.85 -16.72
C LYS A 347 -1.18 -14.48 -16.96
N ALA A 348 -2.06 -14.47 -15.95
CA ALA A 348 -3.48 -14.79 -16.09
C ALA A 348 -4.33 -13.55 -16.45
N ASN A 349 -3.69 -12.41 -16.72
CA ASN A 349 -4.31 -11.12 -16.99
C ASN A 349 -5.14 -10.56 -15.80
N GLU A 350 -4.87 -11.01 -14.59
CA GLU A 350 -5.49 -10.47 -13.38
C GLU A 350 -4.76 -9.19 -12.98
N VAL A 351 -5.52 -8.14 -12.65
CA VAL A 351 -4.97 -6.87 -12.14
C VAL A 351 -4.53 -7.10 -10.70
N VAL A 352 -3.22 -7.20 -10.50
CA VAL A 352 -2.61 -7.36 -9.16
C VAL A 352 -2.45 -6.00 -8.49
N ILE A 353 -2.07 -4.99 -9.27
CA ILE A 353 -1.90 -3.62 -8.79
C ILE A 353 -2.77 -2.69 -9.66
N PRO A 354 -3.74 -1.97 -9.08
CA PRO A 354 -4.69 -1.15 -9.85
C PRO A 354 -4.05 -0.10 -10.75
N PHE A 355 -4.71 0.20 -11.88
CA PHE A 355 -4.31 1.29 -12.80
C PHE A 355 -4.53 2.66 -12.16
N LYS A 356 -3.53 3.18 -11.46
CA LYS A 356 -3.60 4.47 -10.76
C LYS A 356 -2.36 5.34 -10.93
N PHE A 357 -1.24 4.75 -11.35
CA PHE A 357 0.04 5.45 -11.47
C PHE A 357 0.14 6.24 -12.78
N SER A 358 0.89 7.33 -12.76
CA SER A 358 1.18 8.13 -13.95
C SER A 358 2.30 7.50 -14.79
N SER A 359 3.23 6.80 -14.15
CA SER A 359 4.27 5.97 -14.78
C SER A 359 4.79 4.91 -13.79
N CYS A 360 5.51 3.91 -14.28
CA CYS A 360 6.20 2.92 -13.45
C CYS A 360 7.31 2.20 -14.21
N ASN A 361 8.26 1.63 -13.46
CA ASN A 361 9.29 0.73 -13.98
C ASN A 361 8.91 -0.74 -13.81
N ASP A 362 9.66 -1.63 -14.47
CA ASP A 362 9.58 -3.08 -14.24
C ASP A 362 9.92 -3.42 -12.78
N PHE A 363 9.43 -4.57 -12.32
CA PHE A 363 9.87 -5.13 -11.05
C PHE A 363 11.32 -5.64 -11.15
N ASP A 364 12.17 -5.21 -10.21
CA ASP A 364 13.52 -5.71 -10.00
C ASP A 364 13.76 -6.00 -8.50
N LYS A 365 14.09 -7.25 -8.20
CA LYS A 365 14.31 -7.80 -6.85
C LYS A 365 13.12 -7.51 -5.91
N GLY A 366 11.90 -7.65 -6.41
CA GLY A 366 10.64 -7.52 -5.69
C GLY A 366 10.11 -6.10 -5.51
N ARG A 367 10.68 -5.13 -6.23
CA ARG A 367 10.36 -3.71 -6.10
C ARG A 367 10.13 -3.06 -7.45
N ALA A 368 9.20 -2.10 -7.51
CA ALA A 368 9.01 -1.24 -8.66
C ALA A 368 8.95 0.23 -8.21
N ILE A 369 9.59 1.10 -8.99
CA ILE A 369 9.44 2.56 -8.85
C ILE A 369 8.14 2.95 -9.55
N VAL A 370 7.32 3.74 -8.87
CA VAL A 370 6.04 4.22 -9.38
C VAL A 370 5.90 5.72 -9.18
N GLU A 371 5.24 6.36 -10.13
CA GLU A 371 4.92 7.79 -10.08
C GLU A 371 3.42 7.97 -9.82
N LEU A 372 3.07 8.77 -8.83
CA LEU A 372 1.71 9.20 -8.53
C LEU A 372 1.70 10.71 -8.41
N ASP A 373 0.89 11.38 -9.24
CA ASP A 373 0.73 12.85 -9.22
C ASP A 373 2.07 13.63 -9.21
N THR A 374 3.02 13.25 -10.07
CA THR A 374 4.39 13.82 -10.23
C THR A 374 5.41 13.46 -9.15
N LEU A 375 5.04 12.64 -8.18
CA LEU A 375 5.93 12.19 -7.11
C LEU A 375 6.22 10.70 -7.24
N PHE A 376 7.46 10.33 -6.98
CA PHE A 376 7.97 8.97 -7.03
C PHE A 376 7.92 8.31 -5.66
N GLY A 377 7.57 7.02 -5.67
CA GLY A 377 7.62 6.10 -4.54
C GLY A 377 8.05 4.71 -5.00
N ILE A 378 8.14 3.77 -4.05
CA ILE A 378 8.52 2.39 -4.30
C ILE A 378 7.45 1.48 -3.74
N ILE A 379 7.01 0.49 -4.52
CA ILE A 379 6.05 -0.52 -4.10
C ILE A 379 6.67 -1.92 -4.09
N ASP A 380 6.14 -2.78 -3.23
CA ASP A 380 6.32 -4.22 -3.32
C ASP A 380 5.39 -4.84 -4.39
N ARG A 381 5.53 -6.14 -4.65
CA ARG A 381 4.70 -6.87 -5.63
C ARG A 381 3.20 -6.96 -5.30
N SER A 382 2.75 -6.60 -4.09
CA SER A 382 1.32 -6.42 -3.79
C SER A 382 0.81 -5.01 -4.08
N GLY A 383 1.70 -4.09 -4.41
CA GLY A 383 1.37 -2.68 -4.52
C GLY A 383 1.36 -1.92 -3.19
N ALA A 384 1.83 -2.55 -2.10
CA ALA A 384 2.04 -1.86 -0.84
C ALA A 384 3.28 -0.96 -0.98
N TYR A 385 3.19 0.28 -0.51
CA TYR A 385 4.33 1.20 -0.53
C TYR A 385 5.40 0.74 0.45
N ILE A 386 6.61 0.55 -0.07
CA ILE A 386 7.85 0.50 0.71
C ILE A 386 8.28 1.95 1.00
N ILE A 387 8.17 2.81 -0.02
CA ILE A 387 8.36 4.26 0.09
C ILE A 387 7.13 4.93 -0.50
N GLU A 388 6.45 5.78 0.27
CA GLU A 388 5.30 6.54 -0.23
C GLU A 388 5.72 7.58 -1.28
N PRO A 389 4.87 7.90 -2.27
CA PRO A 389 5.15 8.92 -3.27
C PRO A 389 5.33 10.30 -2.63
N GLN A 390 6.60 10.71 -2.46
CA GLN A 390 6.95 12.00 -1.86
C GLN A 390 8.26 12.59 -2.43
N TYR A 391 8.91 11.87 -3.35
CA TYR A 391 10.20 12.26 -3.91
C TYR A 391 10.02 12.80 -5.33
N LYS A 392 10.82 13.81 -5.70
CA LYS A 392 10.81 14.39 -7.05
C LYS A 392 11.52 13.50 -8.08
N ASP A 393 12.43 12.65 -7.62
CA ASP A 393 13.15 11.67 -8.43
C ASP A 393 13.64 10.52 -7.53
N ILE A 394 13.77 9.33 -8.11
CA ILE A 394 14.31 8.12 -7.48
C ILE A 394 15.21 7.41 -8.48
N GLY A 395 16.43 7.10 -8.06
CA GLY A 395 17.43 6.41 -8.88
C GLY A 395 17.16 4.91 -9.07
N GLN A 396 18.15 4.20 -9.62
CA GLN A 396 18.11 2.74 -9.70
C GLN A 396 18.74 2.11 -8.45
N PHE A 397 18.31 0.89 -8.13
CA PHE A 397 18.88 0.14 -7.02
C PHE A 397 20.27 -0.41 -7.42
N SER A 398 21.32 0.05 -6.75
CA SER A 398 22.69 -0.41 -6.99
C SER A 398 23.43 -0.64 -5.67
N GLU A 399 24.15 -1.76 -5.58
CA GLU A 399 24.95 -2.14 -4.40
C GLU A 399 24.20 -2.09 -3.05
N GLY A 400 22.88 -2.27 -3.07
CA GLY A 400 22.06 -2.25 -1.85
C GLY A 400 21.42 -0.90 -1.51
N LEU A 401 21.73 0.16 -2.26
CA LEU A 401 21.26 1.52 -2.04
C LEU A 401 20.53 2.09 -3.26
N ILE A 402 19.73 3.12 -3.00
CA ILE A 402 19.02 3.91 -4.01
C ILE A 402 19.06 5.38 -3.60
N TYR A 403 19.29 6.30 -4.53
CA TYR A 403 19.15 7.72 -4.24
C TYR A 403 17.68 8.16 -4.40
N ALA A 404 17.26 9.15 -3.63
CA ALA A 404 15.98 9.82 -3.83
C ALA A 404 16.10 11.33 -3.55
N VAL A 405 15.30 12.12 -4.25
CA VAL A 405 15.34 13.59 -4.20
C VAL A 405 14.15 14.15 -3.43
N LYS A 406 14.43 14.75 -2.27
CA LYS A 406 13.44 15.45 -1.45
C LYS A 406 13.90 16.89 -1.23
N ASP A 407 13.00 17.85 -1.42
CA ASP A 407 13.31 19.28 -1.28
C ASP A 407 14.55 19.73 -2.09
N SER A 408 14.73 19.13 -3.27
CA SER A 408 15.86 19.36 -4.18
C SER A 408 17.22 18.89 -3.67
N MET A 409 17.25 18.06 -2.63
CA MET A 409 18.47 17.43 -2.11
C MET A 409 18.40 15.91 -2.26
N TYR A 410 19.53 15.30 -2.61
CA TYR A 410 19.70 13.86 -2.75
C TYR A 410 20.15 13.24 -1.42
N GLY A 411 19.51 12.12 -1.07
CA GLY A 411 19.94 11.20 -0.01
C GLY A 411 19.86 9.76 -0.48
N TYR A 412 20.38 8.82 0.32
CA TYR A 412 20.41 7.40 -0.02
C TYR A 412 19.61 6.56 0.97
N PHE A 413 18.87 5.60 0.44
CA PHE A 413 17.98 4.72 1.17
C PHE A 413 18.38 3.27 0.88
N ASP A 414 18.11 2.37 1.82
CA ASP A 414 18.25 0.94 1.56
C ASP A 414 17.03 0.37 0.83
N GLY A 415 17.11 -0.92 0.50
CA GLY A 415 16.05 -1.64 -0.20
C GLY A 415 14.74 -1.84 0.57
N LEU A 416 14.67 -1.38 1.82
CA LEU A 416 13.46 -1.34 2.64
C LEU A 416 12.92 0.09 2.81
N GLY A 417 13.55 1.08 2.18
CA GLY A 417 13.16 2.48 2.27
C GLY A 417 13.69 3.19 3.52
N PHE A 418 14.60 2.59 4.29
CA PHE A 418 15.21 3.29 5.42
C PHE A 418 16.31 4.23 4.94
N PRO A 419 16.33 5.49 5.39
CA PRO A 419 17.42 6.42 5.07
C PRO A 419 18.73 5.89 5.66
N ARG A 420 19.75 5.80 4.82
CA ARG A 420 21.13 5.42 5.18
C ARG A 420 22.05 6.62 5.18
N ILE A 421 21.86 7.51 4.21
CA ILE A 421 22.55 8.79 4.12
C ILE A 421 21.47 9.86 3.92
N PRO A 422 21.38 10.85 4.81
CA PRO A 422 20.32 11.86 4.74
C PRO A 422 20.42 12.70 3.45
N GLU A 423 19.30 13.32 3.08
CA GLU A 423 19.23 14.23 1.94
C GLU A 423 20.09 15.48 2.20
N GLN A 424 21.28 15.54 1.58
CA GLN A 424 22.26 16.62 1.82
C GLN A 424 23.15 16.95 0.61
N TYR A 425 22.99 16.24 -0.50
CA TYR A 425 23.75 16.48 -1.73
C TYR A 425 22.90 17.22 -2.77
N GLU A 426 23.53 18.10 -3.54
CA GLU A 426 22.88 18.84 -4.63
C GLU A 426 22.67 17.94 -5.85
N GLU A 427 23.59 16.99 -6.06
CA GLU A 427 23.50 15.91 -7.04
C GLU A 427 24.11 14.63 -6.47
N ALA A 428 23.61 13.47 -6.90
CA ALA A 428 24.10 12.16 -6.48
C ALA A 428 23.86 11.10 -7.56
N PHE A 429 24.79 10.15 -7.68
CA PHE A 429 24.74 9.07 -8.66
C PHE A 429 24.60 7.69 -7.98
N SER A 430 24.24 6.67 -8.75
CA SER A 430 24.17 5.30 -8.21
C SER A 430 25.53 4.79 -7.76
N PHE A 431 25.55 3.99 -6.70
CA PHE A 431 26.77 3.32 -6.23
C PHE A 431 27.33 2.35 -7.27
N SER A 432 28.65 2.37 -7.46
CA SER A 432 29.38 1.44 -8.32
C SER A 432 30.81 1.29 -7.81
N GLY A 433 31.26 0.06 -7.60
CA GLY A 433 32.58 -0.22 -7.04
C GLY A 433 32.73 0.23 -5.59
N GLY A 434 31.65 0.24 -4.81
CA GLY A 434 31.65 0.68 -3.40
C GLY A 434 31.69 2.19 -3.20
N MET A 435 31.50 2.99 -4.26
CA MET A 435 31.51 4.44 -4.19
C MET A 435 30.38 5.06 -5.02
N ALA A 436 29.94 6.26 -4.63
CA ALA A 436 29.04 7.07 -5.42
C ALA A 436 29.58 8.50 -5.57
N LYS A 437 29.46 9.06 -6.77
CA LYS A 437 29.75 10.48 -7.03
C LYS A 437 28.64 11.34 -6.45
N VAL A 438 29.00 12.43 -5.77
CA VAL A 438 28.07 13.39 -5.18
C VAL A 438 28.57 14.82 -5.32
N THR A 439 27.64 15.77 -5.43
CA THR A 439 27.92 17.21 -5.38
C THR A 439 27.50 17.75 -4.02
N TYR A 440 28.44 18.37 -3.32
CA TYR A 440 28.26 18.92 -1.98
C TYR A 440 28.81 20.34 -1.94
N LYS A 441 27.92 21.34 -1.80
CA LYS A 441 28.27 22.76 -1.79
C LYS A 441 28.96 23.20 -3.09
N GLY A 442 28.43 22.77 -4.23
CA GLY A 442 28.94 23.07 -5.57
C GLY A 442 30.22 22.33 -5.98
N LEU A 443 30.71 21.40 -5.15
CA LEU A 443 31.95 20.66 -5.41
C LEU A 443 31.69 19.15 -5.42
N GLU A 444 32.35 18.45 -6.33
CA GLU A 444 32.17 17.03 -6.56
C GLU A 444 33.16 16.17 -5.75
N GLY A 445 32.65 15.07 -5.18
CA GLY A 445 33.42 14.09 -4.42
C GLY A 445 32.89 12.67 -4.62
N TYR A 446 33.58 11.71 -4.03
CA TYR A 446 33.14 10.30 -3.99
C TYR A 446 32.96 9.87 -2.54
N ILE A 447 31.79 9.32 -2.22
CA ILE A 447 31.45 8.78 -0.90
C ILE A 447 31.37 7.26 -0.93
N ASP A 448 31.60 6.63 0.21
CA ASP A 448 31.25 5.21 0.42
C ASP A 448 29.80 5.02 0.88
N GLU A 449 29.38 3.77 1.05
CA GLU A 449 28.02 3.36 1.46
C GLU A 449 27.57 3.91 2.83
N PHE A 450 28.48 4.47 3.63
CA PHE A 450 28.21 5.13 4.90
C PHE A 450 28.18 6.66 4.79
N GLY A 451 28.37 7.21 3.59
CA GLY A 451 28.45 8.65 3.34
C GLY A 451 29.80 9.27 3.67
N SER A 452 30.84 8.46 3.91
CA SER A 452 32.19 8.98 4.18
C SER A 452 32.90 9.29 2.87
N PHE A 453 33.47 10.50 2.74
CA PHE A 453 34.22 10.88 1.54
C PHE A 453 35.50 10.06 1.38
N LYS A 454 35.55 9.24 0.32
CA LYS A 454 36.76 8.62 -0.23
C LYS A 454 37.59 9.61 -1.04
N VAL A 455 36.90 10.51 -1.75
CA VAL A 455 37.48 11.68 -2.42
C VAL A 455 36.72 12.89 -1.91
N LYS A 456 37.43 13.86 -1.32
CA LYS A 456 36.82 15.07 -0.75
C LYS A 456 36.29 15.99 -1.85
N PRO A 457 35.17 16.70 -1.62
CA PRO A 457 34.62 17.64 -2.59
C PRO A 457 35.44 18.92 -2.60
N LEU A 458 36.49 18.94 -3.42
CA LEU A 458 37.46 20.05 -3.53
C LEU A 458 37.44 20.74 -4.90
N TYR A 459 36.77 20.15 -5.89
CA TYR A 459 36.81 20.57 -7.29
C TYR A 459 35.39 20.56 -7.87
N GLU A 460 35.13 21.38 -8.88
CA GLU A 460 33.80 21.49 -9.52
C GLU A 460 33.47 20.30 -10.43
N SER A 461 34.48 19.71 -11.08
CA SER A 461 34.29 18.52 -11.94
C SER A 461 35.42 17.50 -11.77
N ILE A 462 35.07 16.27 -11.38
CA ILE A 462 35.96 15.12 -11.27
C ILE A 462 35.34 13.82 -11.81
N ASN A 463 36.19 12.96 -12.36
CA ASN A 463 35.85 11.62 -12.82
C ASN A 463 36.85 10.59 -12.31
N LEU A 464 36.44 9.33 -12.11
CA LEU A 464 37.37 8.27 -11.74
C LEU A 464 38.36 7.98 -12.87
N PHE A 465 39.62 7.79 -12.52
CA PHE A 465 40.69 7.36 -13.40
C PHE A 465 41.31 6.07 -12.84
N GLY A 466 40.70 4.94 -13.16
CA GLY A 466 41.09 3.65 -12.57
C GLY A 466 40.66 3.54 -11.10
N ASP A 467 41.40 2.74 -10.34
CA ASP A 467 40.97 2.32 -9.00
C ASP A 467 41.44 3.27 -7.87
N SER A 468 42.40 4.15 -8.16
CA SER A 468 43.08 4.95 -7.13
C SER A 468 43.43 6.38 -7.55
N ALA A 469 42.94 6.83 -8.71
CA ALA A 469 43.17 8.17 -9.20
C ALA A 469 41.87 8.77 -9.74
N ILE A 470 41.84 10.10 -9.81
CA ILE A 470 40.78 10.89 -10.40
C ILE A 470 41.34 11.76 -11.52
N VAL A 471 40.50 12.07 -12.50
CA VAL A 471 40.69 13.18 -13.41
C VAL A 471 39.93 14.37 -12.85
N ILE A 472 40.60 15.50 -12.66
CA ILE A 472 40.01 16.80 -12.39
C ILE A 472 39.91 17.53 -13.73
N GLU A 473 38.70 17.90 -14.12
CA GLU A 473 38.45 18.56 -15.40
C GLU A 473 38.70 20.06 -15.27
N GLY A 474 39.33 20.63 -16.28
CA GLY A 474 39.49 22.07 -16.46
C GLY A 474 39.28 22.43 -17.94
N ASP A 475 39.18 23.72 -18.22
CA ASP A 475 38.76 24.22 -19.54
C ASP A 475 39.71 23.81 -20.68
N GLU A 476 41.03 23.86 -20.43
CA GLU A 476 42.06 23.58 -21.45
C GLU A 476 42.83 22.28 -21.17
N SER A 477 42.82 21.82 -19.92
CA SER A 477 43.60 20.67 -19.48
C SER A 477 42.91 19.88 -18.38
N VAL A 478 43.26 18.61 -18.31
CA VAL A 478 42.87 17.72 -17.24
C VAL A 478 44.05 17.47 -16.31
N LYS A 479 43.76 17.32 -15.02
CA LYS A 479 44.75 16.93 -14.01
C LYS A 479 44.43 15.54 -13.49
N ILE A 480 45.38 14.63 -13.58
CA ILE A 480 45.29 13.32 -12.94
C ILE A 480 45.86 13.48 -11.53
N ALA A 481 45.08 13.13 -10.51
CA ALA A 481 45.46 13.21 -9.10
C ALA A 481 45.11 11.91 -8.36
N ASN A 482 45.77 11.64 -7.24
CA ASN A 482 45.31 10.57 -6.33
C ASN A 482 44.04 11.01 -5.57
N PHE A 483 43.45 10.11 -4.76
CA PHE A 483 42.24 10.41 -3.98
C PHE A 483 42.45 11.45 -2.86
N GLN A 484 43.69 11.74 -2.49
CA GLN A 484 44.05 12.80 -1.55
C GLN A 484 44.09 14.18 -2.23
N GLY A 485 44.08 14.24 -3.56
CA GLY A 485 44.21 15.46 -4.34
C GLY A 485 45.65 15.80 -4.73
N ASP A 486 46.61 14.90 -4.49
CA ASP A 486 47.99 15.11 -4.92
C ASP A 486 48.08 14.94 -6.45
N GLU A 487 48.50 16.00 -7.14
CA GLU A 487 48.62 16.03 -8.59
C GLU A 487 49.73 15.07 -9.06
N LEU A 488 49.39 14.16 -9.96
CA LEU A 488 50.29 13.20 -10.58
C LEU A 488 50.76 13.67 -11.95
N LYS A 489 49.85 14.28 -12.73
CA LYS A 489 50.13 14.76 -14.10
C LYS A 489 49.07 15.76 -14.59
N THR A 490 49.48 16.76 -15.36
CA THR A 490 48.58 17.68 -16.10
C THR A 490 48.75 17.45 -17.61
N ILE A 491 47.63 17.34 -18.34
CA ILE A 491 47.60 17.00 -19.78
C ILE A 491 46.50 17.84 -20.46
N PRO A 492 46.73 18.48 -21.62
CA PRO A 492 45.66 19.14 -22.38
C PRO A 492 44.50 18.18 -22.67
N ILE A 493 43.26 18.66 -22.62
CA ILE A 493 42.08 17.78 -22.76
C ILE A 493 42.02 17.12 -24.14
N GLU A 494 42.48 17.83 -25.17
CA GLU A 494 42.56 17.33 -26.54
C GLU A 494 43.58 16.19 -26.70
N ASP A 495 44.54 16.13 -25.77
CA ASP A 495 45.71 15.27 -25.81
C ASP A 495 45.58 13.97 -24.99
N ILE A 496 44.42 13.68 -24.38
CA ILE A 496 44.19 12.43 -23.64
C ILE A 496 43.04 11.60 -24.23
N GLY A 497 43.22 10.28 -24.28
CA GLY A 497 42.20 9.29 -24.64
C GLY A 497 41.55 8.65 -23.40
N SER A 498 40.65 7.70 -23.62
CA SER A 498 39.97 7.00 -22.53
C SER A 498 40.91 6.00 -21.84
N LEU A 499 40.67 5.74 -20.56
CA LEU A 499 41.37 4.66 -19.85
C LEU A 499 40.78 3.30 -20.27
N VAL A 500 41.48 2.58 -21.13
CA VAL A 500 41.07 1.27 -21.65
C VAL A 500 42.19 0.25 -21.41
N SER A 501 41.85 -0.94 -20.90
CA SER A 501 42.86 -1.98 -20.58
C SER A 501 44.00 -1.45 -19.68
N ASP A 502 43.65 -0.70 -18.64
CA ASP A 502 44.57 -0.02 -17.69
C ASP A 502 45.55 0.99 -18.32
N ARG A 503 45.26 1.48 -19.53
CA ARG A 503 46.09 2.48 -20.23
C ARG A 503 45.25 3.56 -20.91
N ALA A 504 45.65 4.81 -20.74
CA ALA A 504 45.09 5.92 -21.50
C ALA A 504 46.13 6.41 -22.51
N LEU A 505 45.69 6.62 -23.75
CA LEU A 505 46.50 7.23 -24.79
C LEU A 505 46.77 8.69 -24.42
N VAL A 506 48.00 9.15 -24.65
CA VAL A 506 48.36 10.57 -24.49
C VAL A 506 49.08 11.08 -25.73
N ILE A 507 48.78 12.30 -26.13
CA ILE A 507 49.40 13.02 -27.24
C ILE A 507 50.29 14.10 -26.64
N SER A 508 51.48 14.28 -27.19
CA SER A 508 52.43 15.31 -26.75
C SER A 508 53.37 15.60 -27.91
N GLU A 509 53.46 16.85 -28.35
CA GLU A 509 54.33 17.28 -29.46
C GLU A 509 54.14 16.43 -30.74
N ASP A 510 52.89 16.22 -31.17
CA ASP A 510 52.52 15.34 -32.30
C ASP A 510 52.99 13.88 -32.14
N LYS A 511 53.27 13.44 -30.91
CA LYS A 511 53.62 12.06 -30.58
C LYS A 511 52.62 11.41 -29.66
N ILE A 512 52.40 10.12 -29.87
CA ILE A 512 51.54 9.26 -29.06
C ILE A 512 52.39 8.48 -28.06
N GLY A 513 51.94 8.50 -26.80
CA GLY A 513 52.39 7.66 -25.71
C GLY A 513 51.20 7.14 -24.90
N TYR A 514 51.48 6.54 -23.74
CA TYR A 514 50.43 5.99 -22.87
C TYR A 514 50.76 6.22 -21.39
N VAL A 515 49.73 6.51 -20.60
CA VAL A 515 49.78 6.53 -19.13
C VAL A 515 49.02 5.34 -18.57
N SER A 516 49.44 4.84 -17.42
CA SER A 516 48.77 3.76 -16.69
C SER A 516 47.53 4.27 -15.95
N LYS A 517 46.68 3.35 -15.46
CA LYS A 517 45.55 3.65 -14.58
C LYS A 517 45.88 4.42 -13.29
N ASN A 518 47.16 4.49 -12.92
CA ASN A 518 47.63 5.26 -11.76
C ASN A 518 48.26 6.61 -12.18
N GLY A 519 48.04 7.06 -13.41
CA GLY A 519 48.59 8.33 -13.93
C GLY A 519 50.06 8.31 -14.33
N GLN A 520 50.81 7.24 -14.01
CA GLN A 520 52.23 7.14 -14.35
C GLN A 520 52.46 6.85 -15.83
N THR A 521 53.52 7.40 -16.42
CA THR A 521 53.91 7.10 -17.81
C THR A 521 54.19 5.60 -17.98
N ALA A 522 53.42 4.95 -18.85
CA ALA A 522 53.56 3.54 -19.17
C ALA A 522 54.41 3.30 -20.41
N ILE A 523 54.21 4.11 -21.44
CA ILE A 523 54.96 4.10 -22.70
C ILE A 523 55.23 5.57 -23.06
N PRO A 524 56.50 5.98 -23.21
CA PRO A 524 56.83 7.36 -23.58
C PRO A 524 56.24 7.77 -24.93
N ALA A 525 55.90 9.05 -25.08
CA ALA A 525 55.36 9.60 -26.32
C ALA A 525 56.43 9.59 -27.44
N THR A 526 56.40 8.57 -28.28
CA THR A 526 57.45 8.30 -29.28
C THR A 526 56.91 7.85 -30.63
N PHE A 527 55.62 7.52 -30.72
CA PHE A 527 54.94 7.14 -31.95
C PHE A 527 54.36 8.38 -32.63
N ASP A 528 54.26 8.41 -33.95
CA ASP A 528 53.70 9.55 -34.67
C ASP A 528 52.20 9.65 -34.43
N TYR A 529 51.69 10.86 -34.24
CA TYR A 529 50.27 11.14 -34.27
C TYR A 529 49.66 10.76 -35.64
N PHE A 530 48.42 10.29 -35.63
CA PHE A 530 47.67 9.95 -36.83
C PHE A 530 46.19 10.27 -36.66
N THR A 531 45.49 10.50 -37.76
CA THR A 531 44.05 10.76 -37.76
C THR A 531 43.30 9.62 -37.06
N ASN A 532 42.37 9.96 -36.16
CA ASN A 532 41.61 9.01 -35.33
C ASN A 532 42.44 8.25 -34.27
N ALA A 533 43.61 8.77 -33.86
CA ALA A 533 44.45 8.14 -32.83
C ALA A 533 43.69 7.77 -31.55
N LYS A 534 42.79 8.62 -31.07
CA LYS A 534 42.00 8.37 -29.84
C LYS A 534 40.99 7.22 -29.97
N SER A 535 40.59 6.82 -31.18
CA SER A 535 39.66 5.70 -31.36
C SER A 535 40.34 4.44 -31.88
N GLU A 536 41.41 4.59 -32.67
CA GLU A 536 42.09 3.45 -33.31
C GLU A 536 43.45 3.10 -32.68
N GLY A 537 44.00 3.98 -31.84
CA GLY A 537 45.27 3.80 -31.15
C GLY A 537 45.16 3.39 -29.68
N GLU A 538 43.94 3.31 -29.13
CA GLU A 538 43.71 2.76 -27.78
C GLU A 538 44.01 1.26 -27.72
N PHE A 539 44.26 0.75 -26.51
CA PHE A 539 44.58 -0.65 -26.31
C PHE A 539 43.35 -1.56 -26.47
N VAL A 540 43.47 -2.57 -27.32
CA VAL A 540 42.54 -3.70 -27.41
C VAL A 540 43.21 -4.92 -26.78
N GLY A 541 42.83 -5.23 -25.54
CA GLY A 541 43.53 -6.22 -24.73
C GLY A 541 44.99 -5.80 -24.47
N ASN A 542 45.94 -6.56 -24.99
CA ASN A 542 47.38 -6.31 -24.75
C ASN A 542 48.09 -5.56 -25.88
N TYR A 543 47.37 -5.12 -26.92
CA TYR A 543 47.98 -4.54 -28.11
C TYR A 543 47.34 -3.20 -28.50
N ALA A 544 48.13 -2.34 -29.12
CA ALA A 544 47.67 -1.06 -29.66
C ALA A 544 48.24 -0.81 -31.05
N LYS A 545 47.45 -0.17 -31.92
CA LYS A 545 47.91 0.29 -33.23
C LYS A 545 48.61 1.63 -33.07
N VAL A 546 49.80 1.76 -33.65
CA VAL A 546 50.61 2.96 -33.59
C VAL A 546 51.25 3.26 -34.95
N SER A 547 51.67 4.51 -35.16
CA SER A 547 52.38 4.94 -36.36
C SER A 547 53.83 5.30 -36.06
N LYS A 548 54.73 5.04 -37.01
CA LYS A 548 56.12 5.52 -36.98
C LYS A 548 56.62 5.70 -38.41
N ALA A 549 57.21 6.86 -38.70
CA ALA A 549 57.61 7.29 -40.03
C ALA A 549 56.50 7.14 -41.09
N ASN A 550 55.28 7.59 -40.76
CA ASN A 550 54.07 7.49 -41.61
C ASN A 550 53.68 6.07 -42.02
N LYS A 551 54.09 5.07 -41.25
CA LYS A 551 53.72 3.66 -41.41
C LYS A 551 53.12 3.13 -40.13
N PHE A 552 52.06 2.33 -40.25
CA PHE A 552 51.39 1.70 -39.14
C PHE A 552 52.04 0.37 -38.75
N GLY A 553 52.03 0.12 -37.45
CA GLY A 553 52.39 -1.14 -36.82
C GLY A 553 51.54 -1.38 -35.57
N ILE A 554 51.83 -2.47 -34.87
CA ILE A 554 51.16 -2.83 -33.61
C ILE A 554 52.23 -3.08 -32.56
N ILE A 555 51.99 -2.57 -31.36
CA ILE A 555 52.84 -2.76 -30.18
C ILE A 555 52.12 -3.58 -29.12
N ASP A 556 52.88 -4.22 -28.23
CA ASP A 556 52.36 -4.80 -26.99
C ASP A 556 52.24 -3.74 -25.87
N ARG A 557 51.77 -4.19 -24.70
CA ARG A 557 51.59 -3.34 -23.51
C ARG A 557 52.87 -2.69 -22.97
N PHE A 558 54.05 -3.11 -23.41
CA PHE A 558 55.34 -2.55 -23.02
C PHE A 558 55.94 -1.66 -24.12
N GLY A 559 55.23 -1.45 -25.24
CA GLY A 559 55.71 -0.68 -26.38
C GLY A 559 56.60 -1.49 -27.34
N LYS A 560 56.72 -2.81 -27.16
CA LYS A 560 57.49 -3.66 -28.07
C LYS A 560 56.70 -3.88 -29.36
N THR A 561 57.35 -3.67 -30.50
CA THR A 561 56.76 -3.91 -31.82
C THR A 561 56.42 -5.40 -32.01
N ILE A 562 55.16 -5.64 -32.37
CA ILE A 562 54.59 -6.96 -32.71
C ILE A 562 54.36 -7.04 -34.22
N VAL A 563 53.64 -6.07 -34.79
CA VAL A 563 53.53 -5.91 -36.26
C VAL A 563 54.44 -4.76 -36.70
N PRO A 564 55.37 -4.96 -37.63
CA PRO A 564 56.35 -3.96 -38.02
C PRO A 564 55.71 -2.78 -38.78
N PHE A 565 56.30 -1.59 -38.62
CA PHE A 565 55.89 -0.32 -39.23
C PHE A 565 56.12 -0.31 -40.75
N THR A 566 55.32 -1.06 -41.50
CA THR A 566 55.49 -1.25 -42.96
C THR A 566 54.23 -0.89 -43.78
N TYR A 567 53.07 -0.79 -43.13
CA TYR A 567 51.78 -0.59 -43.80
C TYR A 567 51.40 0.89 -43.87
N SER A 568 50.97 1.37 -45.05
CA SER A 568 50.44 2.74 -45.18
C SER A 568 49.04 2.88 -44.58
N LYS A 569 48.23 1.82 -44.62
CA LYS A 569 46.95 1.72 -43.92
C LYS A 569 46.85 0.36 -43.25
N LEU A 570 46.43 0.37 -42.00
CA LEU A 570 46.25 -0.82 -41.16
C LEU A 570 44.98 -0.65 -40.34
N GLY A 571 44.15 -1.70 -40.34
CA GLY A 571 42.95 -1.80 -39.53
C GLY A 571 43.27 -1.91 -38.04
N GLY A 572 42.22 -1.94 -37.22
CA GLY A 572 42.36 -2.07 -35.77
C GLY A 572 42.89 -3.45 -35.34
N VAL A 573 43.38 -3.50 -34.10
CA VAL A 573 43.78 -4.75 -33.44
C VAL A 573 42.58 -5.69 -33.36
N SER A 574 42.73 -6.91 -33.87
CA SER A 574 41.72 -7.99 -33.80
C SER A 574 42.39 -9.33 -34.07
N SER A 575 41.60 -10.43 -34.19
CA SER A 575 42.13 -11.74 -34.55
C SER A 575 42.82 -11.76 -35.93
N LEU A 576 42.32 -10.95 -36.87
CA LEU A 576 42.91 -10.74 -38.19
C LEU A 576 42.84 -9.26 -38.55
N ILE A 577 44.01 -8.67 -38.77
CA ILE A 577 44.17 -7.25 -38.98
C ILE A 577 44.10 -6.99 -40.49
N SER A 578 43.17 -6.12 -40.90
CA SER A 578 43.07 -5.71 -42.30
C SER A 578 44.23 -4.77 -42.66
N PHE A 579 44.76 -4.88 -43.87
CA PHE A 579 45.81 -3.99 -44.36
C PHE A 579 45.57 -3.66 -45.83
N GLU A 580 46.10 -2.52 -46.28
CA GLU A 580 46.01 -2.10 -47.68
C GLU A 580 47.34 -2.23 -48.39
N LYS A 581 47.30 -2.75 -49.62
CA LYS A 581 48.41 -2.77 -50.56
C LYS A 581 47.90 -2.55 -51.98
N ALA A 582 48.45 -1.55 -52.66
CA ALA A 582 48.12 -1.21 -54.05
C ALA A 582 46.62 -0.93 -54.29
N GLY A 583 45.97 -0.23 -53.36
CA GLY A 583 44.57 0.17 -53.41
C GLY A 583 43.58 -0.93 -53.04
N LYS A 584 44.05 -2.13 -52.66
CA LYS A 584 43.21 -3.26 -52.27
C LYS A 584 43.50 -3.70 -50.85
N TRP A 585 42.48 -4.22 -50.17
CA TRP A 585 42.55 -4.66 -48.79
C TRP A 585 42.65 -6.18 -48.68
N GLY A 586 43.52 -6.64 -47.78
CA GLY A 586 43.72 -8.03 -47.38
C GLY A 586 43.86 -8.16 -45.87
N PHE A 587 44.28 -9.32 -45.37
CA PHE A 587 44.39 -9.58 -43.93
C PHE A 587 45.69 -10.30 -43.53
N ILE A 588 46.23 -9.89 -42.38
CA ILE A 588 47.36 -10.52 -41.69
C ILE A 588 46.97 -10.95 -40.27
N ASP A 589 47.76 -11.85 -39.66
CA ASP A 589 47.71 -12.11 -38.22
C ASP A 589 48.63 -11.17 -37.41
N LEU A 590 48.61 -11.31 -36.08
CA LEU A 590 49.50 -10.58 -35.16
C LEU A 590 50.98 -10.95 -35.33
N GLN A 591 51.29 -12.08 -35.98
CA GLN A 591 52.65 -12.47 -36.34
C GLN A 591 53.09 -11.87 -37.69
N ASN A 592 52.29 -10.98 -38.27
CA ASN A 592 52.51 -10.34 -39.57
C ASN A 592 52.53 -11.33 -40.75
N LYS A 593 51.87 -12.48 -40.61
CA LYS A 593 51.74 -13.47 -41.69
C LYS A 593 50.55 -13.10 -42.58
N LEU A 594 50.76 -13.08 -43.89
CA LEU A 594 49.70 -12.92 -44.88
C LEU A 594 48.76 -14.13 -44.87
N LEU A 595 47.46 -13.87 -44.65
CA LEU A 595 46.43 -14.92 -44.63
C LEU A 595 45.43 -14.76 -45.76
N ILE A 596 45.03 -13.53 -46.08
CA ILE A 596 44.11 -13.23 -47.19
C ILE A 596 44.75 -12.15 -48.06
N ALA A 597 44.91 -12.45 -49.34
CA ALA A 597 45.52 -11.55 -50.31
C ALA A 597 44.71 -10.25 -50.48
N PRO A 598 45.37 -9.11 -50.79
CA PRO A 598 44.68 -7.84 -50.96
C PRO A 598 43.89 -7.80 -52.27
N THR A 599 42.58 -8.04 -52.19
CA THR A 599 41.68 -8.09 -53.36
C THR A 599 40.43 -7.23 -53.23
N TYR A 600 40.07 -6.79 -52.02
CA TYR A 600 38.83 -6.07 -51.73
C TYR A 600 38.99 -4.55 -51.83
N GLU A 601 37.93 -3.81 -52.20
CA GLU A 601 37.92 -2.34 -52.22
C GLU A 601 37.98 -1.75 -50.81
N ALA A 602 37.40 -2.43 -49.83
CA ALA A 602 37.50 -2.10 -48.40
C ALA A 602 37.39 -3.36 -47.55
N ALA A 603 38.01 -3.33 -46.36
CA ALA A 603 37.92 -4.41 -45.38
C ALA A 603 37.94 -3.86 -43.94
N GLU A 604 36.95 -4.26 -43.16
CA GLU A 604 36.88 -3.99 -41.72
C GLU A 604 37.56 -5.13 -40.94
N SER A 605 38.06 -4.82 -39.74
CA SER A 605 38.72 -5.81 -38.87
C SER A 605 37.74 -6.89 -38.40
N PHE A 606 38.26 -8.09 -38.10
CA PHE A 606 37.42 -9.22 -37.70
C PHE A 606 36.70 -8.96 -36.37
N LYS A 607 35.39 -9.16 -36.37
CA LYS A 607 34.52 -9.12 -35.18
C LYS A 607 33.59 -10.32 -35.23
N SER A 608 33.25 -10.92 -34.08
CA SER A 608 32.30 -12.05 -34.01
C SER A 608 32.62 -13.22 -34.96
N GLY A 609 33.92 -13.42 -35.26
CA GLY A 609 34.42 -14.47 -36.14
C GLY A 609 34.46 -14.16 -37.65
N LEU A 610 33.94 -13.01 -38.12
CA LEU A 610 33.96 -12.62 -39.53
C LEU A 610 34.65 -11.27 -39.77
N GLY A 611 35.28 -11.14 -40.94
CA GLY A 611 35.73 -9.86 -41.49
C GLY A 611 34.70 -9.33 -42.48
N VAL A 612 34.30 -8.06 -42.34
CA VAL A 612 33.40 -7.43 -43.31
C VAL A 612 34.22 -6.89 -44.47
N VAL A 613 33.89 -7.31 -45.69
CA VAL A 613 34.60 -6.91 -46.92
C VAL A 613 33.65 -6.28 -47.91
N GLN A 614 34.19 -5.40 -48.76
CA GLN A 614 33.45 -4.71 -49.81
C GLN A 614 34.00 -5.06 -51.18
N LEU A 615 33.10 -5.42 -52.10
CA LEU A 615 33.36 -5.45 -53.54
C LEU A 615 32.45 -4.45 -54.24
N LEU A 616 33.03 -3.56 -55.04
CA LEU A 616 32.32 -2.41 -55.63
C LEU A 616 31.60 -1.58 -54.56
N THR A 617 30.26 -1.64 -54.50
CA THR A 617 29.41 -0.94 -53.53
C THR A 617 28.75 -1.87 -52.52
N LEU A 618 28.96 -3.18 -52.64
CA LEU A 618 28.27 -4.20 -51.84
C LEU A 618 29.24 -4.82 -50.83
N LYS A 619 28.69 -5.14 -49.66
CA LYS A 619 29.40 -5.71 -48.52
C LYS A 619 28.95 -7.15 -48.29
N GLY A 620 29.88 -7.96 -47.79
CA GLY A 620 29.65 -9.31 -47.28
C GLY A 620 30.58 -9.61 -46.12
N GLY A 621 30.56 -10.85 -45.65
CA GLY A 621 31.34 -11.31 -44.50
C GLY A 621 32.15 -12.54 -44.86
N ILE A 622 33.42 -12.55 -44.52
CA ILE A 622 34.34 -13.68 -44.78
C ILE A 622 34.86 -14.27 -43.47
N ASN A 623 35.17 -15.55 -43.47
CA ASN A 623 35.86 -16.18 -42.34
C ASN A 623 37.39 -16.00 -42.42
N ALA A 624 38.11 -16.53 -41.43
CA ALA A 624 39.56 -16.39 -41.33
C ALA A 624 40.36 -17.07 -42.46
N LYS A 625 39.72 -17.94 -43.24
CA LYS A 625 40.30 -18.56 -44.45
C LYS A 625 40.03 -17.75 -45.72
N GLY A 626 39.25 -16.67 -45.62
CA GLY A 626 38.82 -15.87 -46.77
C GLY A 626 37.59 -16.42 -47.50
N GLU A 627 36.92 -17.43 -46.95
CA GLU A 627 35.69 -17.98 -47.53
C GLU A 627 34.52 -17.02 -47.27
N ILE A 628 33.69 -16.76 -48.29
CA ILE A 628 32.49 -15.93 -48.18
C ILE A 628 31.44 -16.69 -47.35
N ILE A 629 31.09 -16.12 -46.20
CA ILE A 629 30.08 -16.66 -45.27
C ILE A 629 28.77 -15.89 -45.36
N ILE A 630 28.85 -14.55 -45.42
CA ILE A 630 27.70 -13.68 -45.73
C ILE A 630 27.92 -13.19 -47.17
N PRO A 631 26.97 -13.43 -48.09
CA PRO A 631 27.11 -13.02 -49.50
C PRO A 631 27.44 -11.53 -49.66
N ILE A 632 28.26 -11.20 -50.67
CA ILE A 632 28.66 -9.82 -50.97
C ILE A 632 27.58 -9.16 -51.85
N GLU A 633 26.39 -8.99 -51.26
CA GLU A 633 25.21 -8.44 -51.94
C GLU A 633 24.50 -7.37 -51.10
N HIS A 634 25.01 -7.05 -49.92
CA HIS A 634 24.34 -6.18 -48.96
C HIS A 634 24.88 -4.74 -49.00
N THR A 635 24.03 -3.76 -48.75
CA THR A 635 24.45 -2.36 -48.58
C THR A 635 25.24 -2.18 -47.29
N THR A 636 24.83 -2.84 -46.20
CA THR A 636 25.56 -2.84 -44.93
C THR A 636 25.62 -4.23 -44.32
N VAL A 637 26.70 -4.52 -43.60
CA VAL A 637 26.88 -5.70 -42.76
C VAL A 637 27.51 -5.20 -41.47
N LYS A 638 26.86 -5.43 -40.32
CA LYS A 638 27.36 -4.98 -39.01
C LYS A 638 27.20 -6.11 -37.99
N PRO A 639 28.16 -6.29 -37.06
CA PRO A 639 27.98 -7.21 -35.94
C PRO A 639 26.74 -6.82 -35.12
N LEU A 640 25.94 -7.82 -34.76
CA LEU A 640 24.78 -7.67 -33.89
C LEU A 640 25.09 -8.15 -32.46
N ASP A 641 25.77 -9.30 -32.36
CA ASP A 641 26.33 -9.91 -31.15
C ASP A 641 27.53 -10.80 -31.54
N ASP A 642 28.01 -11.64 -30.63
CA ASP A 642 29.17 -12.53 -30.85
C ASP A 642 28.97 -13.59 -31.95
N SER A 643 27.73 -13.82 -32.36
CA SER A 643 27.33 -14.87 -33.29
C SER A 643 26.41 -14.43 -34.42
N HIS A 644 25.97 -13.18 -34.45
CA HIS A 644 25.04 -12.65 -35.44
C HIS A 644 25.51 -11.35 -36.09
N PHE A 645 25.04 -11.13 -37.32
CA PHE A 645 25.26 -9.92 -38.10
C PHE A 645 23.94 -9.40 -38.62
N ILE A 646 23.69 -8.11 -38.40
CA ILE A 646 22.61 -7.40 -39.06
C ILE A 646 23.09 -6.97 -40.45
N VAL A 647 22.29 -7.27 -41.46
CA VAL A 647 22.55 -6.90 -42.85
C VAL A 647 21.44 -6.00 -43.36
N SER A 648 21.75 -5.16 -44.35
CA SER A 648 20.72 -4.38 -45.06
C SER A 648 20.87 -4.46 -46.57
N LEU A 649 19.73 -4.39 -47.26
CA LEU A 649 19.66 -4.18 -48.70
C LEU A 649 18.59 -3.12 -48.98
N GLY A 650 19.02 -1.93 -49.40
CA GLY A 650 18.14 -0.77 -49.47
C GLY A 650 17.58 -0.41 -48.09
N ALA A 651 16.26 -0.35 -47.96
CA ALA A 651 15.56 0.02 -46.72
C ALA A 651 15.26 -1.16 -45.78
N PHE A 652 15.60 -2.39 -46.17
CA PHE A 652 15.24 -3.60 -45.43
C PHE A 652 16.44 -4.22 -44.74
N TYR A 653 16.18 -4.77 -43.55
CA TYR A 653 17.15 -5.41 -42.67
C TYR A 653 16.84 -6.90 -42.49
N GLY A 654 17.90 -7.69 -42.35
CA GLY A 654 17.84 -9.11 -42.00
C GLY A 654 18.97 -9.48 -41.04
N ILE A 655 19.01 -10.73 -40.59
CA ILE A 655 20.03 -11.24 -39.67
C ILE A 655 20.63 -12.54 -40.21
N TYR A 656 21.95 -12.55 -40.30
CA TYR A 656 22.75 -13.75 -40.54
C TYR A 656 23.42 -14.21 -39.26
N THR A 657 23.55 -15.53 -39.09
CA THR A 657 24.52 -16.10 -38.15
C THR A 657 25.94 -15.93 -38.70
N ASN A 658 26.95 -15.96 -37.84
CA ASN A 658 28.36 -15.98 -38.23
C ASN A 658 28.80 -17.28 -38.94
N LYS A 659 27.87 -18.23 -39.11
CA LYS A 659 28.00 -19.45 -39.94
C LYS A 659 27.32 -19.31 -41.31
N GLY A 660 26.79 -18.14 -41.65
CA GLY A 660 26.21 -17.86 -42.97
C GLY A 660 24.74 -18.27 -43.14
N LYS A 661 24.06 -18.70 -42.07
CA LYS A 661 22.61 -18.96 -42.11
C LYS A 661 21.82 -17.66 -41.95
N LEU A 662 20.96 -17.33 -42.93
CA LEU A 662 19.96 -16.26 -42.81
C LEU A 662 18.83 -16.72 -41.87
N VAL A 663 18.74 -16.12 -40.68
CA VAL A 663 17.77 -16.48 -39.63
C VAL A 663 16.63 -15.47 -39.52
N VAL A 664 16.84 -14.26 -40.04
CA VAL A 664 15.79 -13.24 -40.23
C VAL A 664 15.87 -12.73 -41.66
N PRO A 665 14.78 -12.84 -42.46
CA PRO A 665 14.76 -12.39 -43.85
C PRO A 665 14.85 -10.86 -43.96
N LEU A 666 15.33 -10.36 -45.12
CA LEU A 666 15.44 -8.92 -45.41
C LEU A 666 14.08 -8.29 -45.76
N GLU A 667 13.18 -8.21 -44.79
CA GLU A 667 11.83 -7.64 -44.97
C GLU A 667 11.44 -6.65 -43.86
N TYR A 668 12.35 -6.35 -42.94
CA TYR A 668 12.10 -5.50 -41.77
C TYR A 668 12.65 -4.11 -41.96
N SER A 669 11.90 -3.08 -41.54
CA SER A 669 12.35 -1.69 -41.62
C SER A 669 13.22 -1.27 -40.43
N ASN A 670 13.16 -2.02 -39.33
CA ASN A 670 13.94 -1.77 -38.12
C ASN A 670 14.15 -3.07 -37.34
N ILE A 671 15.33 -3.21 -36.73
CA ILE A 671 15.69 -4.27 -35.78
C ILE A 671 16.41 -3.60 -34.61
N ARG A 672 15.87 -3.71 -33.40
CA ARG A 672 16.47 -3.14 -32.18
C ARG A 672 16.42 -4.12 -31.02
N LYS A 673 17.43 -4.10 -30.15
CA LYS A 673 17.45 -4.88 -28.92
C LYS A 673 16.43 -4.31 -27.93
N VAL A 674 15.73 -5.17 -27.18
CA VAL A 674 14.74 -4.73 -26.18
C VAL A 674 15.04 -5.28 -24.79
N GLN A 675 15.12 -6.59 -24.64
CA GLN A 675 15.35 -7.25 -23.36
C GLN A 675 16.21 -8.49 -23.57
N ASP A 676 17.23 -8.67 -22.73
CA ASP A 676 18.06 -9.89 -22.64
C ASP A 676 18.47 -10.43 -24.02
N ASN A 677 17.73 -11.44 -24.49
CA ASN A 677 17.94 -12.27 -25.67
C ASN A 677 16.99 -11.98 -26.84
N PHE A 678 16.20 -10.90 -26.76
CA PHE A 678 15.20 -10.53 -27.76
C PHE A 678 15.56 -9.26 -28.52
N TYR A 679 15.42 -9.35 -29.83
CA TYR A 679 15.34 -8.20 -30.73
C TYR A 679 13.90 -8.05 -31.21
N ILE A 680 13.39 -6.83 -31.19
CA ILE A 680 12.11 -6.50 -31.82
C ILE A 680 12.36 -6.08 -33.26
N LEU A 681 11.52 -6.56 -34.16
CA LEU A 681 11.59 -6.32 -35.58
C LEU A 681 10.30 -5.68 -36.07
N THR A 682 10.42 -4.58 -36.81
CA THR A 682 9.27 -3.83 -37.32
C THR A 682 9.03 -4.20 -38.78
N ARG A 683 7.80 -4.65 -39.09
CA ARG A 683 7.34 -4.88 -40.45
C ARG A 683 6.01 -4.16 -40.67
N GLY A 684 6.05 -2.99 -41.31
CA GLY A 684 4.87 -2.12 -41.42
C GLY A 684 4.37 -1.70 -40.04
N THR A 685 3.15 -2.10 -39.67
CA THR A 685 2.55 -1.87 -38.35
C THR A 685 2.72 -3.04 -37.38
N GLU A 686 3.28 -4.17 -37.85
CA GLU A 686 3.47 -5.39 -37.08
C GLU A 686 4.80 -5.39 -36.31
N LEU A 687 4.78 -6.05 -35.15
CA LEU A 687 5.95 -6.30 -34.31
C LEU A 687 6.24 -7.80 -34.28
N HIS A 688 7.43 -8.19 -34.72
CA HIS A 688 7.98 -9.54 -34.63
C HIS A 688 9.16 -9.56 -33.65
N TYR A 689 9.59 -10.76 -33.26
CA TYR A 689 10.74 -10.92 -32.37
C TYR A 689 11.74 -11.93 -32.91
N PHE A 690 13.01 -11.70 -32.65
CA PHE A 690 14.08 -12.65 -32.87
C PHE A 690 14.65 -13.05 -31.51
N TYR A 691 14.48 -14.32 -31.17
CA TYR A 691 15.02 -14.93 -29.97
C TYR A 691 16.37 -15.57 -30.29
N VAL A 692 17.42 -14.93 -29.78
CA VAL A 692 18.82 -15.22 -30.12
C VAL A 692 19.25 -16.66 -29.78
N PRO A 693 18.99 -17.20 -28.56
CA PRO A 693 19.49 -18.52 -28.15
C PRO A 693 19.07 -19.66 -29.07
N GLU A 694 17.87 -19.57 -29.65
CA GLU A 694 17.31 -20.60 -30.54
C GLU A 694 17.38 -20.22 -32.03
N ASN A 695 17.94 -19.06 -32.39
CA ASN A 695 17.84 -18.50 -33.73
C ASN A 695 16.39 -18.42 -34.25
N LYS A 696 15.44 -18.11 -33.36
CA LYS A 696 14.00 -18.27 -33.64
C LYS A 696 13.36 -16.93 -33.98
N LEU A 697 12.75 -16.87 -35.15
CA LEU A 697 11.86 -15.77 -35.53
C LEU A 697 10.44 -16.06 -35.03
N ILE A 698 9.89 -15.16 -34.23
CA ILE A 698 8.59 -15.28 -33.58
C ILE A 698 7.66 -14.22 -34.17
N LYS A 699 6.50 -14.68 -34.64
CA LYS A 699 5.45 -13.86 -35.26
C LYS A 699 4.13 -14.16 -34.56
N PRO A 700 3.26 -13.16 -34.32
CA PRO A 700 1.94 -13.42 -33.76
C PRO A 700 1.11 -14.28 -34.72
N ILE A 701 0.41 -15.27 -34.17
CA ILE A 701 -0.54 -16.12 -34.87
C ILE A 701 -1.93 -15.71 -34.37
N PHE A 702 -2.72 -15.12 -35.27
CA PHE A 702 -4.11 -14.77 -35.00
C PHE A 702 -4.99 -15.93 -35.47
N GLU A 703 -5.77 -16.50 -34.56
CA GLU A 703 -6.82 -17.49 -34.87
C GLU A 703 -8.00 -16.85 -35.61
#